data_AF-A0A4Y2QVZ0-F1
#
_entry.id   AF-A0A4Y2QVZ0-F1
#
_cell.length_a   1.000
_cell.length_b   1.000
_cell.length_c   1.000
_cell.angle_alpha   90.00
_cell.angle_beta   90.00
_cell.angle_gamma   90.00
#
_symmetry.space_group_name_H-M   'P 1'
#
loop_
_entity.id
_entity.type
_entity.pdbx_description
1 polymer ?
#
loop_
_entity_poly.entity_id
_entity_poly.type
_entity_poly.pdbx_seq_one_letter_code
_entity_poly.pdbx_strand_id
1 'polypeptide(L)'
;MVSSKFPTSSEILTAAGWGDLTVDQLDSSFEEDDDDQLYSCLLCSDTFTLPSSLKKHERLRHGNNRHGCFQCKKSFKNIDGLKRHFALHADEDDENRKTKRPRRSSSPQPGPSGLQSGAGGPIRRSRTALNTFQTIKLFPRATILKDLGLFLNNCEKEVSDLIETKARDERGVKFYLNVKIRFVRYITETEKEYTESHFRSKCETCLLDESPVEKVKNSFEKIKASCEEFEGQGSGWVIDEILFLEVNTCIYHPLAASSYIPLPPVIAKKQAIINIKNNDDKCFLWCVLAALHPVEKNPQRVSKYMTFVNEMKLDNISFPTPLSQIRRFEKMNNVSINVFGFDGEVFPLKITAAGKERHINLLLISDGQKRHYTLIKNMNRLLWDLTKFNGEKFYCDFCLHRFSTEERLASHRLDCRNHNIQKIRMPTEEEKWLKFTNYRFQLPVPYTIYADFECILEKIHTCDMDPQISSTQPVAKHIPCGFAYVVVGPDGLAVRPPTVYRGEDAVIEFLKNLIGEEEWILPKIRKVKPMVFTPVDQQNFQAAVNCWVCEKPLQEDRVRDHDHLTGLYRGAAHNNCNLNFQIGTHIPVLMHNLKNYDLHLLMHGIGKFKNRKIQCIPQNTEKFISFSFGSLRFIDSFQFLNTSLEKLVKNLKPEQLRLCNNFFKANAELITRKGCYPYDYFDSFSKFNETSLPPKSAFFNSLTNEAVSDKDYGYAQKIWNIFNLQTLGDFHDLYVTSDVLLLADVFENFRTLCLNYYKIDPCHMFTAPGLAWQACLRMTGVELELLTDIDMHLFIEKGIRGGVAMISHRFASANNPYLPTYDPDTPNSYIMYWDANNLYGWAMSQNLPTHDFSWTEENVDYLNIPDDSDVGYILEVDLEYPSELHHLHNCYPLAPEKVLVSPSEYSDYTKELLYKLNLSKSKPSEKLIPNLRNKEKYVVHYRNLKFYVQLGLKVTKVHRILKFKQSAWLKNYIDFNTDQRKRATSNFEKDLFKLLNNAVFGKTMENLRNRVNIDLVTDEKIAKKLVASPAFHSFIIINNDLVSIQREKNCLFLNRPIYVGFSILDISKILMFDFHYNYIKKKYGNRSKLLFTDTDSLCYIISTVDVYKDISEQLELFDTANYPENHFLFSPTNNKVLGKMKDELSDGIASEFVGLKAKMYSLKTLQFEKQAAKGVHKSVLKSRISHDDYKNCLLDAQRTRNSFKTIISSSHVLNTVQNTKISLCPFDDKRYVLHDGVSTLAVGHCDIKN
;
A
#
# COMPACT_ATOMS: atom_id res chain seq x y z
N MET A 1 -37.07 50.40 22.79
CA MET A 1 -37.27 51.65 22.03
C MET A 1 -36.69 51.46 20.64
N VAL A 2 -37.51 51.73 19.61
CA VAL A 2 -37.19 51.87 18.16
C VAL A 2 -36.76 50.55 17.45
N SER A 3 -37.66 49.72 16.87
CA SER A 3 -38.34 49.84 15.55
C SER A 3 -37.35 50.22 14.43
N SER A 4 -37.03 49.42 13.40
CA SER A 4 -37.84 49.02 12.23
C SER A 4 -36.90 48.29 11.24
N LYS A 5 -37.23 47.10 10.69
CA LYS A 5 -37.78 46.84 9.33
C LYS A 5 -36.94 47.29 8.10
N PHE A 6 -36.56 46.28 7.29
CA PHE A 6 -36.24 46.21 5.83
C PHE A 6 -34.89 46.79 5.31
N PRO A 7 -34.35 46.41 4.11
CA PRO A 7 -34.92 45.67 2.96
C PRO A 7 -34.03 44.58 2.28
N THR A 8 -34.56 43.99 1.20
CA THR A 8 -33.98 43.01 0.25
C THR A 8 -33.24 43.65 -0.96
N SER A 9 -32.52 42.77 -1.69
CA SER A 9 -32.02 42.83 -3.09
C SER A 9 -30.77 43.66 -3.45
N SER A 10 -29.81 42.92 -4.06
CA SER A 10 -28.85 43.27 -5.13
C SER A 10 -27.90 44.47 -5.01
N GLU A 11 -26.60 44.11 -5.07
CA GLU A 11 -25.45 44.81 -5.71
C GLU A 11 -25.01 46.19 -5.22
N ILE A 12 -23.84 46.22 -4.55
CA ILE A 12 -22.83 47.28 -4.71
C ILE A 12 -21.43 46.64 -4.66
N LEU A 13 -20.80 46.48 -5.83
CA LEU A 13 -19.35 46.47 -5.99
C LEU A 13 -19.00 47.75 -6.74
N THR A 14 -18.16 48.60 -6.15
CA THR A 14 -16.94 49.14 -6.78
C THR A 14 -16.33 50.25 -5.90
N ALA A 15 -15.03 50.16 -5.64
CA ALA A 15 -14.16 51.31 -5.40
C ALA A 15 -12.70 50.88 -5.58
N ALA A 16 -12.09 51.27 -6.72
CA ALA A 16 -10.71 51.78 -6.81
C ALA A 16 -10.37 52.05 -8.29
N GLY A 17 -10.30 53.34 -8.64
CA GLY A 17 -9.70 53.85 -9.88
C GLY A 17 -8.22 54.22 -9.71
N TRP A 18 -7.77 55.20 -10.51
CA TRP A 18 -6.39 55.67 -10.82
C TRP A 18 -5.72 54.83 -11.94
N GLY A 19 -5.72 55.19 -13.23
CA GLY A 19 -5.50 56.50 -13.92
C GLY A 19 -4.00 56.59 -14.30
N ASP A 20 -3.50 56.92 -15.50
CA ASP A 20 -4.03 57.68 -16.64
C ASP A 20 -3.13 57.56 -17.89
N LEU A 21 -3.63 58.12 -19.01
CA LEU A 21 -2.97 58.78 -20.16
C LEU A 21 -3.20 58.10 -21.51
N THR A 22 -3.77 58.69 -22.57
CA THR A 22 -4.70 59.84 -22.80
C THR A 22 -4.97 59.82 -24.32
N VAL A 23 -6.18 60.18 -24.75
CA VAL A 23 -6.48 60.63 -26.12
C VAL A 23 -7.17 61.98 -25.98
N ASP A 24 -6.52 63.05 -26.46
CA ASP A 24 -7.18 64.33 -26.71
C ASP A 24 -7.75 64.30 -28.13
N GLN A 25 -9.06 64.45 -28.27
CA GLN A 25 -9.69 65.74 -28.58
C GLN A 25 -11.21 65.56 -28.75
N LEU A 26 -11.92 66.41 -28.02
CA LEU A 26 -13.36 66.65 -27.95
C LEU A 26 -13.85 67.48 -29.16
N ASP A 27 -15.10 67.29 -29.57
CA ASP A 27 -16.22 68.24 -29.39
C ASP A 27 -17.46 67.76 -30.17
N SER A 28 -18.59 67.53 -29.49
CA SER A 28 -19.78 68.41 -29.41
C SER A 28 -20.58 68.44 -30.73
N SER A 29 -21.89 68.23 -30.83
CA SER A 29 -23.03 68.60 -29.97
C SER A 29 -24.37 68.16 -30.63
N PHE A 30 -25.47 68.23 -29.86
CA PHE A 30 -26.92 68.33 -30.23
C PHE A 30 -27.78 67.09 -30.61
N GLU A 31 -28.70 66.82 -29.67
CA GLU A 31 -30.18 66.68 -29.74
C GLU A 31 -30.94 65.93 -30.86
N GLU A 32 -31.84 65.07 -30.34
CA GLU A 32 -33.17 64.60 -30.81
C GLU A 32 -33.32 63.54 -31.92
N ASP A 33 -33.97 62.44 -31.50
CA ASP A 33 -34.81 61.44 -32.19
C ASP A 33 -34.27 60.67 -33.40
N ASP A 34 -33.84 59.42 -33.15
CA ASP A 34 -34.43 58.21 -33.79
C ASP A 34 -33.88 56.90 -33.17
N ASP A 35 -34.79 55.95 -32.93
CA ASP A 35 -34.63 54.52 -32.61
C ASP A 35 -33.21 53.89 -32.64
N ASP A 36 -32.65 53.57 -31.47
CA ASP A 36 -31.38 52.82 -31.33
C ASP A 36 -31.61 51.37 -30.84
N GLN A 37 -31.99 50.50 -31.78
CA GLN A 37 -32.03 49.05 -31.56
C GLN A 37 -30.61 48.46 -31.59
N LEU A 38 -30.14 47.94 -30.46
CA LEU A 38 -28.86 47.23 -30.34
C LEU A 38 -28.85 45.93 -31.16
N TYR A 39 -27.81 45.73 -31.96
CA TYR A 39 -27.59 44.53 -32.75
C TYR A 39 -26.79 43.50 -31.95
N SER A 40 -27.44 42.43 -31.49
CA SER A 40 -26.82 41.37 -30.70
C SER A 40 -26.27 40.24 -31.58
N CYS A 41 -25.09 39.73 -31.24
CA CYS A 41 -24.53 38.51 -31.80
C CYS A 41 -25.25 37.30 -31.20
N LEU A 42 -25.99 36.57 -32.03
CA LEU A 42 -26.78 35.41 -31.62
C LEU A 42 -25.94 34.19 -31.20
N LEU A 43 -24.62 34.24 -31.38
CA LEU A 43 -23.69 33.14 -31.11
C LEU A 43 -22.89 33.31 -29.81
N CYS A 44 -22.73 34.53 -29.31
CA CYS A 44 -21.98 34.79 -28.07
C CYS A 44 -22.50 35.94 -27.20
N SER A 45 -23.70 36.45 -27.50
CA SER A 45 -24.45 37.41 -26.67
C SER A 45 -23.86 38.82 -26.55
N ASP A 46 -22.81 39.15 -27.31
CA ASP A 46 -22.27 40.51 -27.40
C ASP A 46 -23.22 41.44 -28.19
N THR A 47 -23.50 42.64 -27.68
CA THR A 47 -24.35 43.65 -28.33
C THR A 47 -23.53 44.77 -28.95
N PHE A 48 -23.93 45.23 -30.14
CA PHE A 48 -23.26 46.26 -30.91
C PHE A 48 -24.23 47.36 -31.29
N THR A 49 -23.78 48.60 -31.20
CA THR A 49 -24.56 49.79 -31.55
C THR A 49 -24.67 50.01 -33.06
N LEU A 50 -23.81 49.36 -33.86
CA LEU A 50 -23.80 49.48 -35.32
C LEU A 50 -23.74 48.10 -36.01
N PRO A 51 -24.52 47.86 -37.09
CA PRO A 51 -24.51 46.60 -37.83
C PRO A 51 -23.16 46.24 -38.44
N SER A 52 -22.34 47.23 -38.78
CA SER A 52 -21.00 47.06 -39.35
C SER A 52 -20.04 46.44 -38.32
N SER A 53 -20.19 46.80 -37.04
CA SER A 53 -19.41 46.27 -35.92
C SER A 53 -19.79 44.83 -35.62
N LEU A 54 -21.09 44.50 -35.61
CA LEU A 54 -21.56 43.12 -35.51
C LEU A 54 -21.02 42.25 -36.66
N LYS A 55 -21.09 42.73 -37.91
CA LYS A 55 -20.54 41.98 -39.07
C LYS A 55 -19.03 41.75 -38.98
N LYS A 56 -18.27 42.70 -38.44
CA LYS A 56 -16.83 42.55 -38.24
C LYS A 56 -16.53 41.55 -37.11
N HIS A 57 -17.30 41.60 -36.03
CA HIS A 57 -17.26 40.63 -34.94
C HIS A 57 -17.60 39.22 -35.42
N GLU A 58 -18.72 39.03 -36.13
CA GLU A 58 -19.10 37.73 -36.70
C GLU A 58 -18.04 37.18 -37.66
N ARG A 59 -17.45 38.03 -38.51
CA ARG A 59 -16.41 37.61 -39.46
C ARG A 59 -15.10 37.22 -38.77
N LEU A 60 -14.71 37.88 -37.68
CA LEU A 60 -13.46 37.62 -36.97
C LEU A 60 -13.57 36.53 -35.89
N ARG A 61 -14.74 36.39 -35.25
CA ARG A 61 -14.98 35.44 -34.15
C ARG A 61 -15.71 34.16 -34.59
N HIS A 62 -16.56 34.23 -35.61
CA HIS A 62 -17.36 33.10 -36.11
C HIS A 62 -17.15 32.77 -37.59
N GLY A 63 -16.40 33.60 -38.33
CA GLY A 63 -16.38 33.65 -39.79
C GLY A 63 -15.67 32.52 -40.53
N ASN A 64 -15.59 31.31 -39.97
CA ASN A 64 -14.99 30.16 -40.65
C ASN A 64 -15.64 28.81 -40.35
N ASN A 65 -16.98 28.70 -40.32
CA ASN A 65 -17.65 27.39 -40.27
C ASN A 65 -18.91 27.32 -41.14
N ARG A 66 -19.02 26.25 -41.94
CA ARG A 66 -20.28 25.83 -42.60
C ARG A 66 -21.18 25.12 -41.57
N HIS A 67 -22.50 25.29 -41.67
CA HIS A 67 -23.46 24.69 -40.72
C HIS A 67 -23.80 23.24 -41.11
N GLY A 68 -23.44 22.25 -40.30
CA GLY A 68 -23.61 20.82 -40.61
C GLY A 68 -24.86 20.19 -39.98
N CYS A 69 -25.57 19.35 -40.73
CA CYS A 69 -26.61 18.47 -40.19
C CYS A 69 -26.00 17.29 -39.44
N PHE A 70 -26.38 17.06 -38.18
CA PHE A 70 -25.81 15.94 -37.42
C PHE A 70 -26.35 14.57 -37.88
N GLN A 71 -27.53 14.53 -38.50
CA GLN A 71 -28.22 13.30 -38.92
C GLN A 71 -27.70 12.77 -40.27
N CYS A 72 -27.34 13.65 -41.22
CA CYS A 72 -26.81 13.23 -42.54
C CYS A 72 -25.46 13.88 -42.95
N LYS A 73 -24.87 14.72 -42.10
CA LYS A 73 -23.57 15.40 -42.28
C LYS A 73 -23.42 16.36 -43.48
N LYS A 74 -24.52 16.78 -44.12
CA LYS A 74 -24.48 17.85 -45.15
C LYS A 74 -24.22 19.21 -44.53
N SER A 75 -23.40 20.03 -45.19
CA SER A 75 -23.03 21.38 -44.73
C SER A 75 -23.68 22.48 -45.57
N PHE A 76 -24.29 23.45 -44.90
CA PHE A 76 -25.05 24.54 -45.49
C PHE A 76 -24.34 25.87 -45.23
N LYS A 77 -24.50 26.81 -46.17
CA LYS A 77 -23.85 28.13 -46.13
C LYS A 77 -24.46 29.07 -45.07
N ASN A 78 -25.66 28.76 -44.59
CA ASN A 78 -26.36 29.50 -43.54
C ASN A 78 -27.28 28.56 -42.72
N ILE A 79 -27.75 29.05 -41.57
CA ILE A 79 -28.52 28.26 -40.60
C ILE A 79 -29.95 27.97 -41.08
N ASP A 80 -30.53 28.81 -41.94
CA ASP A 80 -31.87 28.60 -42.49
C ASP A 80 -31.90 27.46 -43.53
N GLY A 81 -30.79 27.27 -44.26
CA GLY A 81 -30.60 26.09 -45.11
C GLY A 81 -30.52 24.80 -44.30
N LEU A 82 -29.94 24.85 -43.10
CA LEU A 82 -29.87 23.72 -42.18
C LEU A 82 -31.23 23.41 -41.53
N LYS A 83 -32.00 24.43 -41.11
CA LYS A 83 -33.34 24.25 -40.52
C LYS A 83 -34.35 23.65 -41.50
N ARG A 84 -34.36 24.08 -42.76
CA ARG A 84 -35.20 23.48 -43.83
C ARG A 84 -34.85 22.02 -44.10
N HIS A 85 -33.56 21.71 -44.05
CA HIS A 85 -33.09 20.35 -44.24
C HIS A 85 -33.42 19.43 -43.05
N PHE A 86 -33.44 19.95 -41.82
CA PHE A 86 -33.87 19.19 -40.64
C PHE A 86 -35.35 18.80 -40.68
N ALA A 87 -36.21 19.62 -41.29
CA ALA A 87 -37.63 19.29 -41.45
C ALA A 87 -37.89 18.05 -42.32
N LEU A 88 -36.98 17.69 -43.22
CA LEU A 88 -37.08 16.49 -44.08
C LEU A 88 -36.79 15.18 -43.33
N HIS A 89 -36.29 15.25 -42.10
CA HIS A 89 -36.07 14.08 -41.25
C HIS A 89 -37.28 13.73 -40.37
N ALA A 90 -38.36 14.52 -40.42
CA ALA A 90 -39.53 14.38 -39.55
C ALA A 90 -40.72 13.60 -40.16
N ASP A 91 -40.67 13.22 -41.45
CA ASP A 91 -41.79 12.58 -42.17
C ASP A 91 -41.53 11.12 -42.61
N GLU A 92 -40.51 10.43 -42.08
CA GLU A 92 -40.17 9.04 -42.47
C GLU A 92 -40.27 8.01 -41.32
N ASP A 93 -41.20 8.21 -40.38
CA ASP A 93 -41.69 7.12 -39.52
C ASP A 93 -43.16 6.81 -39.90
N ASP A 94 -43.39 5.53 -40.26
CA ASP A 94 -44.67 4.82 -40.42
C ASP A 94 -45.31 4.73 -41.84
N GLU A 95 -45.00 3.64 -42.57
CA GLU A 95 -45.99 2.64 -43.06
C GLU A 95 -45.43 1.68 -44.15
N ASN A 96 -45.13 0.45 -43.70
CA ASN A 96 -45.62 -0.84 -44.22
C ASN A 96 -45.54 -1.27 -45.73
N ARG A 97 -44.93 -2.46 -45.89
CA ARG A 97 -45.42 -3.68 -46.60
C ARG A 97 -45.27 -3.85 -48.14
N LYS A 98 -44.66 -5.01 -48.46
CA LYS A 98 -44.88 -5.97 -49.58
C LYS A 98 -44.01 -5.89 -50.86
N THR A 99 -43.00 -6.77 -50.87
CA THR A 99 -42.71 -7.83 -51.87
C THR A 99 -43.00 -7.57 -53.37
N LYS A 100 -41.95 -7.58 -54.21
CA LYS A 100 -41.72 -8.57 -55.30
C LYS A 100 -40.38 -8.35 -56.02
N ARG A 101 -39.59 -9.43 -56.13
CA ARG A 101 -38.44 -9.63 -57.03
C ARG A 101 -38.96 -10.00 -58.44
N PRO A 102 -38.26 -9.74 -59.57
CA PRO A 102 -37.04 -10.50 -59.92
C PRO A 102 -35.91 -9.79 -60.71
N ARG A 103 -34.68 -10.25 -60.39
CA ARG A 103 -33.45 -10.55 -61.17
C ARG A 103 -32.83 -9.56 -62.20
N ARG A 104 -31.56 -9.21 -61.86
CA ARG A 104 -30.26 -9.22 -62.62
C ARG A 104 -30.26 -8.54 -64.00
N SER A 105 -29.40 -7.58 -64.34
CA SER A 105 -27.95 -7.46 -64.08
C SER A 105 -27.43 -6.07 -64.52
N SER A 106 -26.74 -5.36 -63.62
CA SER A 106 -25.61 -4.43 -63.91
C SER A 106 -25.35 -3.58 -62.65
N SER A 107 -24.11 -3.59 -62.16
CA SER A 107 -23.72 -2.92 -60.91
C SER A 107 -22.55 -1.97 -61.14
N PRO A 108 -22.66 -0.71 -60.73
CA PRO A 108 -21.50 0.09 -60.32
C PRO A 108 -21.66 0.69 -58.92
N GLN A 109 -20.64 0.39 -58.10
CA GLN A 109 -19.95 1.22 -57.10
C GLN A 109 -20.66 1.72 -55.81
N PRO A 110 -20.14 1.34 -54.62
CA PRO A 110 -20.49 1.90 -53.31
C PRO A 110 -19.55 3.02 -52.83
N GLY A 111 -20.08 3.83 -51.90
CA GLY A 111 -19.52 5.07 -51.34
C GLY A 111 -18.33 4.97 -50.37
N PRO A 112 -17.94 6.11 -49.76
CA PRO A 112 -16.59 6.32 -49.25
C PRO A 112 -16.34 5.59 -47.93
N SER A 113 -15.69 4.45 -48.06
CA SER A 113 -14.79 3.84 -47.09
C SER A 113 -13.69 4.83 -46.67
N GLY A 114 -13.59 5.07 -45.38
CA GLY A 114 -12.42 5.65 -44.71
C GLY A 114 -12.10 4.96 -43.37
N LEU A 115 -12.72 3.81 -43.08
CA LEU A 115 -12.04 2.76 -42.31
C LEU A 115 -11.17 2.03 -43.32
N GLN A 116 -9.85 2.07 -43.15
CA GLN A 116 -9.01 1.03 -43.73
C GLN A 116 -9.30 -0.27 -42.98
N SER A 117 -10.27 -1.01 -43.50
CA SER A 117 -10.35 -2.46 -43.34
C SER A 117 -9.25 -3.09 -44.20
N GLY A 118 -8.01 -2.97 -43.73
CA GLY A 118 -6.98 -3.94 -44.05
C GLY A 118 -7.22 -5.16 -43.17
N ALA A 119 -7.38 -6.33 -43.80
CA ALA A 119 -7.35 -7.68 -43.23
C ALA A 119 -7.44 -7.77 -41.69
N GLY A 120 -8.65 -8.02 -41.18
CA GLY A 120 -8.94 -8.41 -39.80
C GLY A 120 -7.89 -8.08 -38.73
N GLY A 121 -8.10 -6.97 -38.03
CA GLY A 121 -7.47 -6.69 -36.71
C GLY A 121 -8.47 -6.75 -35.54
N PRO A 122 -7.99 -6.74 -34.28
CA PRO A 122 -8.77 -6.55 -33.06
C PRO A 122 -9.29 -5.11 -32.89
N ILE A 123 -10.36 -4.92 -32.09
CA ILE A 123 -10.92 -3.59 -31.76
C ILE A 123 -9.88 -2.80 -30.92
N ARG A 124 -9.70 -1.50 -31.19
CA ARG A 124 -8.67 -0.65 -30.55
C ARG A 124 -9.30 0.43 -29.66
N ARG A 125 -8.75 0.62 -28.44
CA ARG A 125 -8.97 1.83 -27.62
C ARG A 125 -7.61 2.40 -27.19
N SER A 126 -7.37 3.69 -27.40
CA SER A 126 -6.10 4.34 -27.04
C SER A 126 -6.30 5.43 -25.98
N ARG A 127 -5.35 5.53 -25.06
CA ARG A 127 -5.17 6.68 -24.16
C ARG A 127 -3.80 7.27 -24.37
N THR A 128 -3.69 8.59 -24.35
CA THR A 128 -2.43 9.33 -24.45
C THR A 128 -2.31 10.32 -23.30
N ALA A 129 -1.09 10.61 -22.86
CA ALA A 129 -0.84 11.62 -21.85
C ALA A 129 0.52 12.28 -22.05
N LEU A 130 0.59 13.58 -21.75
CA LEU A 130 1.81 14.41 -21.81
C LEU A 130 2.58 14.31 -23.14
N ASN A 131 1.90 14.02 -24.25
CA ASN A 131 2.48 13.74 -25.58
C ASN A 131 3.63 12.71 -25.59
N THR A 132 3.82 11.96 -24.50
CA THR A 132 4.98 11.08 -24.27
C THR A 132 4.52 9.66 -24.04
N PHE A 133 3.36 9.46 -23.43
CA PHE A 133 2.84 8.16 -23.05
C PHE A 133 1.62 7.80 -23.88
N GLN A 134 1.53 6.53 -24.28
CA GLN A 134 0.36 5.98 -24.92
C GLN A 134 0.10 4.55 -24.44
N THR A 135 -1.14 4.25 -24.14
CA THR A 135 -1.63 2.90 -23.83
C THR A 135 -2.68 2.53 -24.87
N ILE A 136 -2.47 1.42 -25.59
CA ILE A 136 -3.42 0.89 -26.58
C ILE A 136 -3.94 -0.45 -26.06
N LYS A 137 -5.27 -0.60 -26.01
CA LYS A 137 -5.94 -1.86 -25.68
C LYS A 137 -6.37 -2.58 -26.96
N LEU A 138 -5.92 -3.81 -27.10
CA LEU A 138 -6.30 -4.75 -28.14
C LEU A 138 -7.22 -5.81 -27.53
N PHE A 139 -8.41 -5.99 -28.11
CA PHE A 139 -9.41 -6.95 -27.63
C PHE A 139 -9.39 -8.22 -28.50
N PRO A 140 -9.39 -9.42 -27.91
CA PRO A 140 -9.47 -10.66 -28.67
C PRO A 140 -10.79 -10.80 -29.45
N ARG A 141 -10.75 -11.58 -30.52
CA ARG A 141 -11.98 -12.00 -31.22
C ARG A 141 -12.68 -13.11 -30.43
N ALA A 142 -13.99 -13.22 -30.63
CA ALA A 142 -14.83 -14.25 -30.00
C ALA A 142 -14.28 -15.70 -30.15
N THR A 143 -13.52 -15.98 -31.22
CA THR A 143 -12.95 -17.31 -31.48
C THR A 143 -11.64 -17.62 -30.75
N ILE A 144 -10.96 -16.63 -30.15
CA ILE A 144 -9.60 -16.77 -29.60
C ILE A 144 -9.56 -16.48 -28.09
N LEU A 145 -10.72 -16.45 -27.42
CA LEU A 145 -10.83 -16.04 -26.01
C LEU A 145 -10.08 -16.95 -25.03
N LYS A 146 -9.81 -18.21 -25.41
CA LYS A 146 -9.25 -19.25 -24.52
C LYS A 146 -7.80 -19.61 -24.75
N ASP A 147 -7.20 -19.17 -25.86
CA ASP A 147 -5.82 -19.54 -26.22
C ASP A 147 -4.93 -18.30 -26.22
N LEU A 148 -4.17 -18.13 -25.13
CA LEU A 148 -3.23 -17.03 -24.98
C LEU A 148 -2.10 -17.09 -26.01
N GLY A 149 -1.63 -18.30 -26.37
CA GLY A 149 -0.58 -18.46 -27.37
C GLY A 149 -1.06 -17.97 -28.74
N LEU A 150 -2.23 -18.43 -29.19
CA LEU A 150 -2.85 -18.03 -30.44
C LEU A 150 -3.21 -16.53 -30.45
N PHE A 151 -3.73 -16.00 -29.35
CA PHE A 151 -4.03 -14.56 -29.24
C PHE A 151 -2.77 -13.70 -29.39
N LEU A 152 -1.72 -14.02 -28.63
CA LEU A 152 -0.48 -13.26 -28.68
C LEU A 152 0.20 -13.37 -30.05
N ASN A 153 0.20 -14.56 -30.66
CA ASN A 153 0.74 -14.76 -32.02
C ASN A 153 -0.05 -13.95 -33.07
N ASN A 154 -1.39 -13.89 -32.95
CA ASN A 154 -2.22 -13.09 -33.86
C ASN A 154 -2.00 -11.58 -33.67
N CYS A 155 -1.72 -11.13 -32.45
CA CYS A 155 -1.36 -9.75 -32.16
C CYS A 155 0.11 -9.43 -32.45
N GLU A 156 0.99 -10.42 -32.65
CA GLU A 156 2.44 -10.22 -32.78
C GLU A 156 2.76 -9.20 -33.86
N LYS A 157 2.26 -9.43 -35.08
CA LYS A 157 2.51 -8.55 -36.22
C LYS A 157 1.99 -7.14 -35.95
N GLU A 158 0.78 -7.02 -35.44
CA GLU A 158 0.17 -5.72 -35.14
C GLU A 158 0.93 -4.95 -34.05
N VAL A 159 1.33 -5.63 -32.98
CA VAL A 159 2.11 -5.04 -31.87
C VAL A 159 3.50 -4.65 -32.35
N SER A 160 4.16 -5.50 -33.15
CA SER A 160 5.45 -5.21 -33.76
C SER A 160 5.37 -4.02 -34.71
N ASP A 161 4.40 -3.99 -35.63
CA ASP A 161 4.20 -2.89 -36.58
C ASP A 161 3.92 -1.57 -35.84
N LEU A 162 3.11 -1.60 -34.78
CA LEU A 162 2.80 -0.44 -33.94
C LEU A 162 4.05 0.09 -33.22
N ILE A 163 4.88 -0.79 -32.67
CA ILE A 163 6.13 -0.41 -32.00
C ILE A 163 7.14 0.10 -33.02
N GLU A 164 7.25 -0.53 -34.19
CA GLU A 164 8.16 -0.13 -35.26
C GLU A 164 7.79 1.23 -35.83
N THR A 165 6.51 1.47 -36.11
CA THR A 165 6.01 2.76 -36.59
C THR A 165 6.34 3.87 -35.59
N LYS A 166 6.09 3.64 -34.30
CA LYS A 166 6.44 4.61 -33.25
C LYS A 166 7.94 4.81 -33.09
N ALA A 167 8.73 3.74 -33.16
CA ALA A 167 10.18 3.83 -33.11
C ALA A 167 10.72 4.65 -34.28
N ARG A 168 10.07 4.57 -35.45
CA ARG A 168 10.38 5.34 -36.65
C ARG A 168 10.03 6.82 -36.50
N ASP A 169 8.83 7.12 -36.02
CA ASP A 169 8.34 8.49 -35.87
C ASP A 169 9.12 9.25 -34.77
N GLU A 170 9.42 8.57 -33.66
CA GLU A 170 9.94 9.18 -32.43
C GLU A 170 11.42 8.85 -32.16
N ARG A 171 12.12 8.22 -33.12
CA ARG A 171 13.52 7.76 -33.05
C ARG A 171 13.84 6.75 -31.94
N GLY A 172 12.86 6.38 -31.11
CA GLY A 172 12.97 5.35 -30.09
C GLY A 172 11.75 5.28 -29.18
N VAL A 173 11.43 4.06 -28.72
CA VAL A 173 10.26 3.79 -27.88
C VAL A 173 10.61 2.79 -26.78
N LYS A 174 10.17 3.07 -25.56
CA LYS A 174 10.11 2.06 -24.50
C LYS A 174 8.71 1.48 -24.48
N PHE A 175 8.61 0.17 -24.35
CA PHE A 175 7.31 -0.47 -24.27
C PHE A 175 7.29 -1.59 -23.26
N TYR A 176 6.10 -1.87 -22.75
CA TYR A 176 5.81 -3.09 -22.02
C TYR A 176 4.37 -3.51 -22.30
N LEU A 177 4.13 -4.81 -22.18
CA LEU A 177 2.87 -5.44 -22.51
C LEU A 177 2.21 -5.89 -21.21
N ASN A 178 0.89 -5.71 -21.13
CA ASN A 178 0.11 -6.15 -19.98
C ASN A 178 -1.14 -6.87 -20.51
N VAL A 179 -1.31 -8.14 -20.19
CA VAL A 179 -2.52 -8.88 -20.57
C VAL A 179 -3.41 -9.01 -19.37
N LYS A 180 -4.69 -8.67 -19.52
CA LYS A 180 -5.72 -8.97 -18.54
C LYS A 180 -6.47 -10.23 -18.97
N ILE A 181 -6.49 -11.24 -18.10
CA ILE A 181 -7.10 -12.55 -18.37
C ILE A 181 -8.10 -12.86 -17.27
N ARG A 182 -9.28 -13.35 -17.65
CA ARG A 182 -10.20 -14.06 -16.78
C ARG A 182 -9.89 -15.55 -16.87
N PHE A 183 -9.58 -16.15 -15.73
CA PHE A 183 -9.41 -17.59 -15.59
C PHE A 183 -10.71 -18.20 -15.11
N VAL A 184 -10.99 -19.42 -15.57
CA VAL A 184 -12.01 -20.31 -15.04
C VAL A 184 -11.37 -21.49 -14.31
N ARG A 185 -11.92 -21.88 -13.18
CA ARG A 185 -11.68 -23.19 -12.58
C ARG A 185 -12.97 -23.99 -12.58
N TYR A 186 -12.91 -25.23 -13.06
CA TYR A 186 -14.05 -26.14 -13.07
C TYR A 186 -14.10 -26.90 -11.75
N ILE A 187 -15.25 -26.83 -11.08
CA ILE A 187 -15.51 -27.50 -9.81
C ILE A 187 -16.29 -28.79 -10.04
N THR A 188 -17.25 -28.77 -10.97
CA THR A 188 -17.97 -29.93 -11.50
C THR A 188 -18.18 -29.72 -13.01
N GLU A 189 -18.87 -30.65 -13.70
CA GLU A 189 -19.25 -30.44 -15.11
C GLU A 189 -20.11 -29.17 -15.32
N THR A 190 -20.82 -28.71 -14.28
CA THR A 190 -21.71 -27.55 -14.32
C THR A 190 -21.17 -26.33 -13.58
N GLU A 191 -20.44 -26.50 -12.47
CA GLU A 191 -19.94 -25.37 -11.66
C GLU A 191 -18.58 -24.85 -12.12
N LYS A 192 -18.52 -23.53 -12.34
CA LYS A 192 -17.32 -22.80 -12.75
C LYS A 192 -16.91 -21.80 -11.68
N GLU A 193 -15.68 -21.34 -11.73
CA GLU A 193 -15.15 -20.29 -10.87
C GLU A 193 -14.39 -19.31 -11.72
N TYR A 194 -14.58 -18.00 -11.59
CA TYR A 194 -13.76 -17.01 -12.29
C TYR A 194 -12.86 -16.19 -11.38
N THR A 195 -11.69 -15.82 -11.90
CA THR A 195 -10.83 -14.79 -11.33
C THR A 195 -10.18 -13.99 -12.43
N GLU A 196 -9.95 -12.70 -12.22
CA GLU A 196 -9.25 -11.84 -13.17
C GLU A 196 -7.82 -11.55 -12.67
N SER A 197 -6.83 -11.65 -13.56
CA SER A 197 -5.43 -11.36 -13.23
C SER A 197 -4.73 -10.63 -14.38
N HIS A 198 -3.71 -9.87 -14.02
CA HIS A 198 -2.90 -9.07 -14.94
C HIS A 198 -1.48 -9.64 -15.03
N PHE A 199 -0.97 -9.85 -16.24
CA PHE A 199 0.39 -10.34 -16.48
C PHE A 199 1.19 -9.34 -17.27
N ARG A 200 2.33 -8.92 -16.72
CA ARG A 200 3.16 -7.85 -17.28
C ARG A 200 4.50 -8.37 -17.81
N SER A 201 4.87 -7.96 -19.02
CA SER A 201 6.20 -8.17 -19.56
C SER A 201 7.26 -7.34 -18.82
N LYS A 202 8.55 -7.51 -19.16
CA LYS A 202 9.57 -6.52 -18.77
C LYS A 202 9.41 -5.28 -19.64
N CYS A 203 9.88 -4.14 -19.14
CA CYS A 203 10.00 -2.96 -19.99
C CYS A 203 11.18 -3.16 -20.94
N GLU A 204 10.87 -3.16 -22.23
CA GLU A 204 11.82 -3.29 -23.31
C GLU A 204 11.97 -1.94 -24.02
N THR A 205 13.06 -1.78 -24.74
CA THR A 205 13.37 -0.58 -25.53
C THR A 205 13.53 -0.99 -26.98
N CYS A 206 12.95 -0.24 -27.91
CA CYS A 206 13.14 -0.40 -29.35
C CYS A 206 13.66 0.91 -29.96
N LEU A 207 14.80 0.87 -30.65
CA LEU A 207 15.36 2.01 -31.37
C LEU A 207 15.00 1.94 -32.87
N LEU A 208 15.29 3.01 -33.60
CA LEU A 208 14.97 3.19 -35.03
C LEU A 208 15.40 1.99 -35.91
N ASP A 209 16.61 1.47 -35.70
CA ASP A 209 17.21 0.42 -36.55
C ASP A 209 17.03 -1.00 -35.98
N GLU A 210 16.26 -1.15 -34.89
CA GLU A 210 16.04 -2.44 -34.26
C GLU A 210 14.66 -3.01 -34.63
N SER A 211 14.63 -4.26 -35.08
CA SER A 211 13.35 -4.96 -35.22
C SER A 211 12.72 -5.23 -33.85
N PRO A 212 11.45 -4.85 -33.61
CA PRO A 212 10.78 -5.11 -32.34
C PRO A 212 10.37 -6.58 -32.17
N VAL A 213 10.39 -7.39 -33.24
CA VAL A 213 9.83 -8.75 -33.28
C VAL A 213 10.38 -9.64 -32.17
N GLU A 214 11.70 -9.73 -32.02
CA GLU A 214 12.32 -10.59 -30.99
C GLU A 214 11.98 -10.11 -29.56
N LYS A 215 11.88 -8.80 -29.34
CA LYS A 215 11.56 -8.20 -28.03
C LYS A 215 10.09 -8.41 -27.67
N VAL A 216 9.19 -8.33 -28.65
CA VAL A 216 7.78 -8.66 -28.51
C VAL A 216 7.62 -10.16 -28.19
N LYS A 217 8.32 -11.05 -28.92
CA LYS A 217 8.33 -12.49 -28.63
C LYS A 217 8.82 -12.79 -27.22
N ASN A 218 9.95 -12.23 -26.80
CA ASN A 218 10.47 -12.40 -25.44
C ASN A 218 9.48 -11.86 -24.38
N SER A 219 8.78 -10.76 -24.68
CA SER A 219 7.74 -10.22 -23.81
C SER A 219 6.53 -11.15 -23.70
N PHE A 220 6.11 -11.76 -24.81
CA PHE A 220 5.06 -12.77 -24.85
C PHE A 220 5.46 -14.04 -24.11
N GLU A 221 6.68 -14.55 -24.30
CA GLU A 221 7.16 -15.72 -23.57
C GLU A 221 7.21 -15.47 -22.06
N LYS A 222 7.60 -14.28 -21.60
CA LYS A 222 7.49 -13.94 -20.17
C LYS A 222 6.04 -13.93 -19.70
N ILE A 223 5.11 -13.37 -20.48
CA ILE A 223 3.69 -13.33 -20.14
C ILE A 223 3.12 -14.75 -20.08
N LYS A 224 3.44 -15.60 -21.06
CA LYS A 224 3.08 -17.02 -21.08
C LYS A 224 3.65 -17.72 -19.85
N ALA A 225 4.95 -17.62 -19.58
CA ALA A 225 5.56 -18.22 -18.40
C ALA A 225 4.94 -17.74 -17.07
N SER A 226 4.56 -16.47 -16.97
CA SER A 226 3.88 -15.93 -15.77
C SER A 226 2.42 -16.41 -15.66
N CYS A 227 1.74 -16.56 -16.80
CA CYS A 227 0.40 -17.14 -16.89
C CYS A 227 0.43 -18.62 -16.55
N GLU A 228 1.36 -19.38 -17.12
CA GLU A 228 1.64 -20.78 -16.79
C GLU A 228 2.09 -20.95 -15.33
N GLU A 229 2.78 -19.97 -14.76
CA GLU A 229 3.06 -19.94 -13.33
C GLU A 229 1.78 -19.81 -12.53
N PHE A 230 0.86 -18.93 -12.93
CA PHE A 230 -0.44 -18.75 -12.28
C PHE A 230 -1.38 -19.96 -12.43
N GLU A 231 -1.47 -20.55 -13.63
CA GLU A 231 -2.18 -21.81 -13.88
C GLU A 231 -1.52 -22.97 -13.09
N GLY A 232 -0.18 -22.97 -13.06
CA GLY A 232 0.66 -23.92 -12.35
C GLY A 232 0.68 -23.76 -10.82
N GLN A 233 0.30 -22.60 -10.26
CA GLN A 233 -0.02 -22.42 -8.82
C GLN A 233 -1.20 -23.27 -8.36
N GLY A 234 -1.74 -24.07 -9.29
CA GLY A 234 -2.54 -25.26 -9.11
C GLY A 234 -3.71 -25.04 -8.19
N SER A 235 -4.38 -23.95 -8.49
CA SER A 235 -5.72 -23.77 -8.01
C SER A 235 -6.70 -24.51 -8.92
N GLY A 236 -6.38 -24.78 -10.19
CA GLY A 236 -7.28 -25.35 -11.20
C GLY A 236 -7.72 -24.33 -12.23
N TRP A 237 -7.03 -23.18 -12.27
CA TRP A 237 -7.29 -22.09 -13.20
C TRP A 237 -6.84 -22.48 -14.60
N VAL A 238 -7.77 -22.38 -15.53
CA VAL A 238 -7.59 -22.46 -16.97
C VAL A 238 -8.04 -21.11 -17.53
N ILE A 239 -7.44 -20.63 -18.60
CA ILE A 239 -7.93 -19.40 -19.26
C ILE A 239 -9.39 -19.58 -19.71
N ASP A 240 -10.27 -18.68 -19.27
CA ASP A 240 -11.66 -18.61 -19.72
C ASP A 240 -11.82 -17.63 -20.87
N GLU A 241 -11.36 -16.41 -20.61
CA GLU A 241 -11.47 -15.30 -21.53
C GLU A 241 -10.28 -14.37 -21.33
N ILE A 242 -9.54 -14.12 -22.40
CA ILE A 242 -8.61 -13.01 -22.46
C ILE A 242 -9.44 -11.74 -22.59
N LEU A 243 -9.32 -10.80 -21.66
CA LEU A 243 -10.12 -9.58 -21.68
C LEU A 243 -9.53 -8.55 -22.65
N PHE A 244 -8.22 -8.30 -22.55
CA PHE A 244 -7.49 -7.43 -23.47
C PHE A 244 -5.96 -7.56 -23.29
N LEU A 245 -5.21 -7.18 -24.33
CA LEU A 245 -3.79 -6.87 -24.28
C LEU A 245 -3.59 -5.34 -24.31
N GLU A 246 -2.94 -4.81 -23.29
CA GLU A 246 -2.46 -3.43 -23.22
C GLU A 246 -1.03 -3.34 -23.74
N VAL A 247 -0.86 -2.58 -24.82
CA VAL A 247 0.44 -2.14 -25.34
C VAL A 247 0.73 -0.77 -24.75
N ASN A 248 1.61 -0.71 -23.76
CA ASN A 248 2.03 0.53 -23.13
C ASN A 248 3.34 0.98 -23.76
N THR A 249 3.34 2.14 -24.40
CA THR A 249 4.50 2.72 -25.08
C THR A 249 4.78 4.11 -24.54
N CYS A 250 6.04 4.45 -24.36
CA CYS A 250 6.46 5.82 -24.11
C CYS A 250 7.60 6.22 -25.05
N ILE A 251 7.58 7.48 -25.47
CA ILE A 251 8.62 8.07 -26.31
C ILE A 251 9.92 7.98 -25.53
N TYR A 252 10.87 7.25 -26.11
CA TYR A 252 12.18 7.04 -25.52
C TYR A 252 13.22 7.60 -26.47
N HIS A 253 13.67 8.79 -26.13
CA HIS A 253 14.93 9.28 -26.67
C HIS A 253 16.03 8.66 -25.82
N PRO A 254 16.75 7.61 -26.30
CA PRO A 254 17.94 7.17 -25.60
C PRO A 254 18.82 8.38 -25.39
N LEU A 255 19.18 8.63 -24.14
CA LEU A 255 20.36 9.42 -23.83
C LEU A 255 21.54 8.55 -24.25
N ALA A 256 21.82 8.57 -25.55
CA ALA A 256 22.76 7.70 -26.22
C ALA A 256 24.17 8.13 -25.79
N ALA A 257 25.01 7.16 -25.47
CA ALA A 257 26.35 7.44 -24.98
C ALA A 257 27.28 7.79 -26.14
N SER A 258 27.27 9.04 -26.57
CA SER A 258 27.94 9.47 -27.80
C SER A 258 29.43 9.70 -27.56
N SER A 259 29.76 10.94 -27.29
CA SER A 259 31.11 11.47 -27.20
C SER A 259 31.62 11.45 -25.76
N TYR A 260 32.92 11.68 -25.62
CA TYR A 260 33.58 11.89 -24.34
C TYR A 260 32.82 12.85 -23.41
N ILE A 261 32.63 12.43 -22.16
CA ILE A 261 32.17 13.28 -21.06
C ILE A 261 33.30 13.33 -20.02
N PRO A 262 33.68 14.52 -19.51
CA PRO A 262 34.65 14.61 -18.43
C PRO A 262 34.15 13.86 -17.19
N LEU A 263 35.05 13.14 -16.50
CA LEU A 263 34.69 12.43 -15.28
C LEU A 263 34.20 13.44 -14.22
N PRO A 264 33.13 13.11 -13.47
CA PRO A 264 32.76 13.89 -12.29
C PRO A 264 33.95 14.06 -11.35
N PRO A 265 34.15 15.24 -10.72
CA PRO A 265 35.33 15.53 -9.89
C PRO A 265 35.60 14.47 -8.82
N VAL A 266 34.53 13.93 -8.21
CA VAL A 266 34.60 12.88 -7.18
C VAL A 266 35.21 11.59 -7.73
N ILE A 267 34.88 11.22 -8.96
CA ILE A 267 35.37 9.99 -9.60
C ILE A 267 36.76 10.20 -10.21
N ALA A 268 37.01 11.36 -10.81
CA ALA A 268 38.28 11.71 -11.43
C ALA A 268 39.45 11.60 -10.43
N LYS A 269 39.25 12.11 -9.20
CA LYS A 269 40.23 12.03 -8.10
C LYS A 269 40.63 10.60 -7.75
N LYS A 270 39.73 9.64 -7.92
CA LYS A 270 39.99 8.23 -7.58
C LYS A 270 40.94 7.56 -8.55
N GLN A 271 41.12 8.07 -9.78
CA GLN A 271 41.94 7.46 -10.85
C GLN A 271 41.68 5.95 -11.06
N ALA A 272 40.46 5.50 -10.80
CA ALA A 272 40.02 4.10 -10.91
C ALA A 272 39.46 3.75 -12.29
N ILE A 273 39.32 4.75 -13.15
CA ILE A 273 38.63 4.69 -14.43
C ILE A 273 39.56 5.10 -15.55
N ILE A 274 39.46 4.39 -16.67
CA ILE A 274 40.01 4.82 -17.94
C ILE A 274 38.87 5.46 -18.73
N ASN A 275 38.91 6.79 -18.82
CA ASN A 275 37.96 7.57 -19.60
C ASN A 275 38.54 7.82 -21.00
N ILE A 276 38.00 7.13 -22.01
CA ILE A 276 38.53 7.15 -23.36
C ILE A 276 38.01 8.39 -24.08
N LYS A 277 38.91 9.20 -24.63
CA LYS A 277 38.57 10.43 -25.34
C LYS A 277 38.16 10.10 -26.77
N ASN A 278 36.88 9.79 -26.96
CA ASN A 278 36.31 9.52 -28.27
C ASN A 278 35.49 10.73 -28.78
N ASN A 279 35.58 10.96 -30.09
CA ASN A 279 34.78 11.97 -30.82
C ASN A 279 33.66 11.32 -31.67
N ASP A 280 33.55 9.99 -31.62
CA ASP A 280 32.54 9.18 -32.29
C ASP A 280 31.48 8.68 -31.29
N ASP A 281 30.57 7.83 -31.74
CA ASP A 281 29.52 7.22 -30.91
C ASP A 281 29.90 5.84 -30.34
N LYS A 282 31.18 5.47 -30.42
CA LYS A 282 31.67 4.09 -30.16
C LYS A 282 32.31 3.90 -28.78
N CYS A 283 31.98 4.75 -27.80
CA CYS A 283 32.59 4.70 -26.46
C CYS A 283 32.50 3.31 -25.78
N PHE A 284 31.41 2.56 -25.98
CA PHE A 284 31.25 1.19 -25.50
C PHE A 284 32.32 0.25 -26.07
N LEU A 285 32.48 0.23 -27.39
CA LEU A 285 33.46 -0.62 -28.08
C LEU A 285 34.87 -0.30 -27.62
N TRP A 286 35.22 0.99 -27.54
CA TRP A 286 36.53 1.41 -27.10
C TRP A 286 36.83 0.96 -25.67
N CYS A 287 35.86 1.01 -24.76
CA CYS A 287 36.03 0.53 -23.39
C CYS A 287 36.23 -0.99 -23.32
N VAL A 288 35.49 -1.74 -24.13
CA VAL A 288 35.65 -3.20 -24.20
C VAL A 288 37.02 -3.58 -24.77
N LEU A 289 37.46 -2.93 -25.85
CA LEU A 289 38.80 -3.16 -26.43
C LEU A 289 39.90 -2.77 -25.45
N ALA A 290 39.76 -1.66 -24.74
CA ALA A 290 40.71 -1.25 -23.72
C ALA A 290 40.78 -2.23 -22.52
N ALA A 291 39.70 -2.96 -22.25
CA ALA A 291 39.69 -3.99 -21.22
C ALA A 291 40.41 -5.27 -21.66
N LEU A 292 40.28 -5.64 -22.93
CA LEU A 292 40.89 -6.86 -23.50
C LEU A 292 42.34 -6.66 -23.95
N HIS A 293 42.71 -5.43 -24.31
CA HIS A 293 44.06 -5.05 -24.72
C HIS A 293 44.56 -3.87 -23.86
N PRO A 294 44.99 -4.11 -22.61
CA PRO A 294 45.44 -3.04 -21.71
C PRO A 294 46.67 -2.30 -22.24
N VAL A 295 46.68 -0.97 -22.19
CA VAL A 295 47.80 -0.11 -22.64
C VAL A 295 48.33 0.72 -21.47
N GLU A 296 49.64 0.69 -21.22
CA GLU A 296 50.23 1.40 -20.08
C GLU A 296 50.36 2.92 -20.31
N LYS A 297 50.82 3.35 -21.49
CA LYS A 297 51.06 4.77 -21.80
C LYS A 297 49.90 5.37 -22.60
N ASN A 298 49.27 6.40 -22.03
CA ASN A 298 48.16 7.14 -22.62
C ASN A 298 46.94 6.25 -23.01
N PRO A 299 46.39 5.43 -22.10
CA PRO A 299 45.28 4.52 -22.37
C PRO A 299 43.98 5.22 -22.82
N GLN A 300 43.87 6.52 -22.62
CA GLN A 300 42.72 7.34 -23.02
C GLN A 300 42.64 7.61 -24.54
N ARG A 301 43.66 7.27 -25.33
CA ARG A 301 43.73 7.57 -26.78
C ARG A 301 43.13 6.44 -27.62
N VAL A 302 42.14 6.76 -28.44
CA VAL A 302 41.45 5.80 -29.34
C VAL A 302 42.40 5.13 -30.34
N SER A 303 43.41 5.84 -30.85
CA SER A 303 44.34 5.32 -31.87
C SER A 303 45.11 4.06 -31.43
N LYS A 304 45.19 3.80 -30.12
CA LYS A 304 45.84 2.60 -29.57
C LYS A 304 45.02 1.33 -29.73
N TYR A 305 43.71 1.44 -29.95
CA TYR A 305 42.80 0.29 -29.99
C TYR A 305 42.25 0.01 -31.39
N MET A 306 42.52 0.88 -32.37
CA MET A 306 41.96 0.76 -33.73
C MET A 306 42.35 -0.55 -34.45
N THR A 307 43.52 -1.10 -34.16
CA THR A 307 44.00 -2.35 -34.77
C THR A 307 43.18 -3.58 -34.32
N PHE A 308 42.57 -3.52 -33.14
CA PHE A 308 41.86 -4.65 -32.52
C PHE A 308 40.35 -4.65 -32.81
N VAL A 309 39.84 -3.66 -33.55
CA VAL A 309 38.41 -3.53 -33.86
C VAL A 309 37.89 -4.76 -34.62
N ASN A 310 38.71 -5.31 -35.52
CA ASN A 310 38.34 -6.45 -36.36
C ASN A 310 38.28 -7.79 -35.59
N GLU A 311 38.81 -7.84 -34.36
CA GLU A 311 38.75 -9.04 -33.52
C GLU A 311 37.36 -9.24 -32.89
N MET A 312 36.52 -8.20 -32.91
CA MET A 312 35.19 -8.20 -32.31
C MET A 312 34.09 -8.44 -33.34
N LYS A 313 33.17 -9.34 -33.00
CA LYS A 313 31.93 -9.54 -33.75
C LYS A 313 30.93 -8.46 -33.37
N LEU A 314 30.66 -7.54 -34.30
CA LEU A 314 29.79 -6.37 -34.09
C LEU A 314 28.47 -6.44 -34.87
N ASP A 315 28.14 -7.61 -35.44
CA ASP A 315 26.93 -7.78 -36.26
C ASP A 315 25.67 -7.38 -35.48
N ASN A 316 24.94 -6.38 -36.01
CA ASN A 316 23.70 -5.84 -35.43
C ASN A 316 23.85 -5.25 -34.01
N ILE A 317 25.02 -4.67 -33.69
CA ILE A 317 25.21 -3.81 -32.51
C ILE A 317 25.14 -2.35 -32.96
N SER A 318 24.21 -1.58 -32.40
CA SER A 318 24.09 -0.15 -32.70
C SER A 318 25.08 0.66 -31.86
N PHE A 319 25.57 1.76 -32.42
CA PHE A 319 26.40 2.75 -31.73
C PHE A 319 25.67 4.10 -31.74
N PRO A 320 25.44 4.73 -30.58
CA PRO A 320 25.81 4.31 -29.22
C PRO A 320 25.12 3.05 -28.71
N THR A 321 25.85 2.18 -28.00
CA THR A 321 25.34 0.87 -27.57
C THR A 321 24.41 0.95 -26.35
N PRO A 322 23.13 0.58 -26.46
CA PRO A 322 22.22 0.54 -25.32
C PRO A 322 22.51 -0.67 -24.42
N LEU A 323 22.12 -0.56 -23.13
CA LEU A 323 22.31 -1.63 -22.14
C LEU A 323 21.67 -2.97 -22.55
N SER A 324 20.57 -2.92 -23.29
CA SER A 324 19.83 -4.09 -23.80
C SER A 324 20.67 -4.94 -24.76
N GLN A 325 21.48 -4.32 -25.61
CA GLN A 325 22.29 -5.03 -26.62
C GLN A 325 23.56 -5.67 -26.03
N ILE A 326 23.95 -5.32 -24.81
CA ILE A 326 25.16 -5.88 -24.17
C ILE A 326 25.04 -7.41 -24.01
N ARG A 327 23.84 -7.95 -23.75
CA ARG A 327 23.65 -9.41 -23.66
C ARG A 327 23.92 -10.11 -24.98
N ARG A 328 23.55 -9.48 -26.09
CA ARG A 328 23.82 -10.00 -27.44
C ARG A 328 25.33 -10.00 -27.70
N PHE A 329 25.99 -8.90 -27.35
CA PHE A 329 27.43 -8.77 -27.45
C PHE A 329 28.19 -9.84 -26.62
N GLU A 330 27.77 -10.09 -25.37
CA GLU A 330 28.33 -11.13 -24.48
C GLU A 330 28.22 -12.55 -25.07
N LYS A 331 27.10 -12.85 -25.73
CA LYS A 331 26.88 -14.15 -26.39
C LYS A 331 27.78 -14.30 -27.62
N MET A 332 27.92 -13.24 -28.43
CA MET A 332 28.70 -13.28 -29.68
C MET A 332 30.21 -13.35 -29.47
N ASN A 333 30.72 -12.66 -28.43
CA ASN A 333 32.15 -12.47 -28.22
C ASN A 333 32.72 -13.26 -27.03
N ASN A 334 31.91 -14.15 -26.42
CA ASN A 334 32.26 -14.94 -25.24
C ASN A 334 32.84 -14.13 -24.05
N VAL A 335 32.33 -12.91 -23.84
CA VAL A 335 32.70 -12.04 -22.72
C VAL A 335 31.56 -11.91 -21.72
N SER A 336 31.86 -11.42 -20.53
CA SER A 336 30.86 -11.07 -19.52
C SER A 336 31.06 -9.63 -19.07
N ILE A 337 29.99 -8.84 -19.03
CA ILE A 337 30.04 -7.38 -18.86
C ILE A 337 29.04 -6.95 -17.78
N ASN A 338 29.59 -6.35 -16.72
CA ASN A 338 28.82 -5.60 -15.74
C ASN A 338 28.82 -4.12 -16.11
N VAL A 339 27.68 -3.47 -15.90
CA VAL A 339 27.54 -2.03 -16.07
C VAL A 339 27.01 -1.41 -14.78
N PHE A 340 27.71 -0.36 -14.35
CA PHE A 340 27.36 0.47 -13.20
C PHE A 340 26.99 1.87 -13.67
N GLY A 341 26.05 2.52 -12.99
CA GLY A 341 25.66 3.91 -13.22
C GLY A 341 26.26 4.85 -12.17
N PHE A 342 26.28 6.14 -12.47
CA PHE A 342 26.64 7.19 -11.51
C PHE A 342 25.58 8.29 -11.45
N ASP A 343 25.03 8.53 -10.26
CA ASP A 343 24.11 9.63 -9.94
C ASP A 343 24.40 10.09 -8.50
N GLY A 344 25.44 10.91 -8.35
CA GLY A 344 26.05 11.24 -7.04
C GLY A 344 26.87 10.09 -6.44
N GLU A 345 26.38 8.86 -6.53
CA GLU A 345 27.06 7.63 -6.12
C GLU A 345 27.02 6.56 -7.23
N VAL A 346 27.92 5.58 -7.17
CA VAL A 346 27.93 4.41 -8.08
C VAL A 346 26.86 3.41 -7.66
N PHE A 347 26.07 2.89 -8.62
CA PHE A 347 25.04 1.86 -8.40
C PHE A 347 25.01 0.82 -9.53
N PRO A 348 24.58 -0.42 -9.28
CA PRO A 348 24.55 -1.46 -10.31
C PRO A 348 23.38 -1.22 -11.30
N LEU A 349 23.65 -1.32 -12.60
CA LEU A 349 22.64 -1.23 -13.67
C LEU A 349 22.37 -2.59 -14.33
N LYS A 350 23.43 -3.33 -14.58
CA LYS A 350 23.37 -4.66 -15.19
C LYS A 350 24.51 -5.50 -14.61
N ILE A 351 24.16 -6.62 -14.00
CA ILE A 351 25.12 -7.61 -13.52
C ILE A 351 24.90 -8.90 -14.30
N THR A 352 25.99 -9.52 -14.74
CA THR A 352 25.92 -10.82 -15.42
C THR A 352 25.69 -11.95 -14.41
N ALA A 353 24.85 -12.93 -14.75
CA ALA A 353 24.50 -14.03 -13.85
C ALA A 353 25.65 -15.03 -13.64
N ALA A 354 26.53 -15.17 -14.65
CA ALA A 354 27.72 -16.02 -14.61
C ALA A 354 28.90 -15.24 -15.21
N GLY A 355 29.90 -14.96 -14.37
CA GLY A 355 31.17 -14.39 -14.83
C GLY A 355 31.90 -15.40 -15.70
N LYS A 356 32.36 -14.96 -16.87
CA LYS A 356 33.26 -15.73 -17.75
C LYS A 356 34.71 -15.32 -17.47
N GLU A 357 35.70 -16.10 -17.94
CA GLU A 357 37.13 -15.75 -17.82
C GLU A 357 37.44 -14.32 -18.29
N ARG A 358 36.80 -13.89 -19.39
CA ARG A 358 36.89 -12.51 -19.90
C ARG A 358 35.77 -11.66 -19.30
N HIS A 359 36.03 -11.04 -18.15
CA HIS A 359 35.08 -10.21 -17.41
C HIS A 359 35.42 -8.70 -17.47
N ILE A 360 34.43 -7.86 -17.75
CA ILE A 360 34.61 -6.42 -17.96
C ILE A 360 33.62 -5.63 -17.11
N ASN A 361 34.14 -4.63 -16.40
CA ASN A 361 33.34 -3.70 -15.60
C ASN A 361 33.32 -2.31 -16.26
N LEU A 362 32.13 -1.80 -16.56
CA LEU A 362 31.93 -0.50 -17.19
C LEU A 362 31.18 0.46 -16.25
N LEU A 363 31.55 1.74 -16.26
CA LEU A 363 30.79 2.81 -15.61
C LEU A 363 30.15 3.70 -16.68
N LEU A 364 28.83 3.86 -16.60
CA LEU A 364 28.05 4.77 -17.41
C LEU A 364 27.84 6.08 -16.65
N ILE A 365 28.45 7.16 -17.15
CA ILE A 365 28.29 8.51 -16.62
C ILE A 365 27.32 9.33 -17.48
N SER A 366 26.74 10.39 -16.91
CA SER A 366 25.86 11.31 -17.61
C SER A 366 26.09 12.75 -17.15
N ASP A 367 25.98 13.70 -18.07
CA ASP A 367 25.94 15.16 -17.78
C ASP A 367 24.51 15.73 -17.83
N GLY A 368 23.50 14.87 -17.96
CA GLY A 368 22.09 15.24 -18.12
C GLY A 368 21.61 15.34 -19.58
N GLN A 369 22.51 15.48 -20.56
CA GLN A 369 22.18 15.52 -22.00
C GLN A 369 22.81 14.37 -22.77
N LYS A 370 24.06 14.03 -22.46
CA LYS A 370 24.85 12.94 -23.03
C LYS A 370 25.15 11.89 -21.96
N ARG A 371 25.52 10.70 -22.42
CA ARG A 371 26.08 9.64 -21.59
C ARG A 371 27.43 9.18 -22.16
N HIS A 372 28.24 8.50 -21.37
CA HIS A 372 29.53 8.00 -21.83
C HIS A 372 29.90 6.75 -21.05
N TYR A 373 30.25 5.67 -21.77
CA TYR A 373 30.82 4.49 -21.14
C TYR A 373 32.29 4.74 -20.84
N THR A 374 32.70 4.35 -19.65
CA THR A 374 34.08 4.39 -19.19
C THR A 374 34.48 3.04 -18.64
N LEU A 375 35.76 2.68 -18.78
CA LEU A 375 36.26 1.40 -18.32
C LEU A 375 36.68 1.49 -16.85
N ILE A 376 36.10 0.62 -16.01
CA ILE A 376 36.52 0.48 -14.61
C ILE A 376 37.72 -0.46 -14.58
N LYS A 377 38.93 0.10 -14.48
CA LYS A 377 40.15 -0.71 -14.36
C LYS A 377 40.35 -1.29 -12.96
N ASN A 378 39.82 -0.63 -11.93
CA ASN A 378 39.95 -1.10 -10.55
C ASN A 378 38.69 -0.74 -9.76
N MET A 379 37.83 -1.74 -9.51
CA MET A 379 36.58 -1.56 -8.80
C MET A 379 36.80 -1.07 -7.36
N ASN A 380 37.79 -1.64 -6.68
CA ASN A 380 38.12 -1.30 -5.29
C ASN A 380 38.49 0.18 -5.16
N ARG A 381 39.28 0.70 -6.10
CA ARG A 381 39.68 2.10 -6.14
C ARG A 381 38.52 3.03 -6.49
N LEU A 382 37.54 2.58 -7.29
CA LEU A 382 36.37 3.38 -7.67
C LEU A 382 35.40 3.57 -6.51
N LEU A 383 35.15 2.51 -5.74
CA LEU A 383 34.19 2.52 -4.63
C LEU A 383 34.78 3.04 -3.32
N TRP A 384 36.10 3.28 -3.26
CA TRP A 384 36.80 3.74 -2.06
C TRP A 384 36.80 5.27 -1.89
N ASP A 385 36.54 5.76 -0.67
CA ASP A 385 36.91 7.10 -0.21
C ASP A 385 38.34 7.15 0.32
N LEU A 386 39.22 7.91 -0.37
CA LEU A 386 40.69 7.96 -0.24
C LEU A 386 41.29 8.16 1.17
N THR A 387 40.50 8.29 2.23
CA THR A 387 40.96 8.86 3.51
C THR A 387 41.14 7.89 4.68
N LYS A 388 40.64 6.64 4.68
CA LYS A 388 40.83 5.74 5.86
C LYS A 388 40.97 4.25 5.50
N PHE A 389 42.11 3.64 5.89
CA PHE A 389 42.51 2.20 5.91
C PHE A 389 43.08 1.49 4.66
N ASN A 390 44.21 0.77 4.89
CA ASN A 390 45.18 0.15 3.94
C ASN A 390 44.97 -1.35 3.58
N GLY A 391 43.83 -1.99 3.90
CA GLY A 391 43.60 -3.41 3.55
C GLY A 391 43.07 -3.64 2.12
N GLU A 392 43.32 -4.83 1.54
CA GLU A 392 42.60 -5.32 0.36
C GLU A 392 41.09 -5.47 0.67
N LYS A 393 40.24 -5.10 -0.29
CA LYS A 393 38.79 -4.99 -0.10
C LYS A 393 38.10 -5.73 -1.25
N PHE A 394 37.05 -6.48 -0.94
CA PHE A 394 36.26 -7.23 -1.92
C PHE A 394 34.86 -6.64 -2.00
N TYR A 395 34.35 -6.36 -3.21
CA TYR A 395 33.00 -5.80 -3.37
C TYR A 395 32.07 -6.82 -4.03
N CYS A 396 30.82 -6.86 -3.56
CA CYS A 396 29.78 -7.65 -4.21
C CYS A 396 29.21 -6.90 -5.42
N ASP A 397 29.22 -7.52 -6.59
CA ASP A 397 28.73 -6.89 -7.82
C ASP A 397 27.21 -6.60 -7.80
N PHE A 398 26.45 -7.39 -7.03
CA PHE A 398 24.99 -7.27 -6.92
C PHE A 398 24.54 -6.12 -6.02
N CYS A 399 25.20 -5.94 -4.88
CA CYS A 399 24.79 -4.96 -3.87
C CYS A 399 25.80 -3.83 -3.63
N LEU A 400 26.98 -3.90 -4.27
CA LEU A 400 28.11 -3.00 -4.07
C LEU A 400 28.56 -2.85 -2.61
N HIS A 401 28.20 -3.79 -1.74
CA HIS A 401 28.69 -3.82 -0.37
C HIS A 401 30.14 -4.33 -0.33
N ARG A 402 30.89 -3.85 0.66
CA ARG A 402 32.31 -4.12 0.85
C ARG A 402 32.51 -5.20 1.91
N PHE A 403 33.39 -6.16 1.62
CA PHE A 403 33.84 -7.21 2.52
C PHE A 403 35.36 -7.12 2.70
N SER A 404 35.83 -7.56 3.87
CA SER A 404 37.27 -7.64 4.20
C SER A 404 37.95 -8.87 3.62
N THR A 405 37.21 -9.94 3.34
CA THR A 405 37.75 -11.21 2.81
C THR A 405 36.89 -11.75 1.66
N GLU A 406 37.50 -12.55 0.78
CA GLU A 406 36.80 -13.19 -0.34
C GLU A 406 35.80 -14.26 0.11
N GLU A 407 36.10 -14.98 1.19
CA GLU A 407 35.21 -15.98 1.77
C GLU A 407 33.87 -15.37 2.24
N ARG A 408 33.91 -14.20 2.90
CA ARG A 408 32.70 -13.47 3.30
C ARG A 408 31.90 -12.98 2.09
N LEU A 409 32.60 -12.58 1.02
CA LEU A 409 31.93 -12.24 -0.23
C LEU A 409 31.25 -13.48 -0.84
N ALA A 410 31.90 -14.64 -0.81
CA ALA A 410 31.35 -15.88 -1.36
C ALA A 410 30.10 -16.34 -0.60
N SER A 411 30.11 -16.29 0.74
CA SER A 411 28.93 -16.60 1.55
C SER A 411 27.79 -15.59 1.30
N HIS A 412 28.11 -14.29 1.32
CA HIS A 412 27.13 -13.23 1.04
C HIS A 412 26.49 -13.37 -0.35
N ARG A 413 27.25 -13.77 -1.38
CA ARG A 413 26.74 -13.94 -2.75
C ARG A 413 25.62 -14.98 -2.84
N LEU A 414 25.60 -16.01 -1.98
CA LEU A 414 24.52 -17.00 -1.96
C LEU A 414 23.20 -16.38 -1.55
N ASP A 415 23.21 -15.56 -0.49
CA ASP A 415 22.02 -14.88 0.02
C ASP A 415 21.62 -13.68 -0.85
N CYS A 416 22.61 -12.89 -1.32
CA CYS A 416 22.37 -11.68 -2.10
C CYS A 416 21.73 -11.96 -3.46
N ARG A 417 21.96 -13.13 -4.07
CA ARG A 417 21.34 -13.54 -5.34
C ARG A 417 19.83 -13.71 -5.25
N ASN A 418 19.30 -13.95 -4.05
CA ASN A 418 17.86 -14.06 -3.81
C ASN A 418 17.15 -12.69 -3.80
N HIS A 419 17.90 -11.60 -3.92
CA HIS A 419 17.37 -10.24 -3.90
C HIS A 419 17.57 -9.50 -5.24
N ASN A 420 16.81 -8.43 -5.46
CA ASN A 420 16.95 -7.57 -6.64
C ASN A 420 18.32 -6.86 -6.66
N ILE A 421 18.84 -6.59 -7.86
CA ILE A 421 20.11 -5.86 -8.08
C ILE A 421 19.94 -4.41 -7.62
N GLN A 422 20.48 -4.06 -6.45
CA GLN A 422 20.33 -2.74 -5.83
C GLN A 422 21.52 -2.47 -4.94
N LYS A 423 22.04 -1.24 -4.92
CA LYS A 423 23.08 -0.88 -3.96
C LYS A 423 22.51 -0.97 -2.53
N ILE A 424 23.18 -1.70 -1.65
CA ILE A 424 22.83 -1.73 -0.23
C ILE A 424 23.73 -0.76 0.51
N ARG A 425 23.12 0.21 1.21
CA ARG A 425 23.79 1.10 2.15
C ARG A 425 23.48 0.63 3.57
N MET A 426 24.53 0.37 4.35
CA MET A 426 24.45 0.16 5.78
C MET A 426 24.66 1.51 6.51
N PRO A 427 24.17 1.67 7.74
CA PRO A 427 24.50 2.80 8.61
C PRO A 427 26.03 2.91 8.82
N THR A 428 26.55 4.14 8.93
CA THR A 428 27.94 4.41 9.31
C THR A 428 28.10 4.41 10.84
N GLU A 429 29.34 4.44 11.35
CA GLU A 429 29.59 4.56 12.80
C GLU A 429 28.98 5.84 13.42
N GLU A 430 28.83 6.91 12.63
CA GLU A 430 28.19 8.15 13.06
C GLU A 430 26.66 8.06 13.00
N GLU A 431 26.12 7.25 12.08
CA GLU A 431 24.67 7.09 11.84
C GLU A 431 24.06 5.88 12.56
N LYS A 432 24.88 5.06 13.24
CA LYS A 432 24.42 3.80 13.85
C LYS A 432 23.44 4.00 15.00
N TRP A 433 23.46 5.15 15.67
CA TRP A 433 22.61 5.39 16.83
C TRP A 433 21.22 5.87 16.44
N LEU A 434 20.22 5.00 16.60
CA LEU A 434 18.82 5.34 16.49
C LEU A 434 18.26 5.78 17.85
N LYS A 435 17.86 7.04 17.94
CA LYS A 435 17.26 7.66 19.14
C LYS A 435 16.21 8.70 18.78
N PHE A 436 15.49 9.20 19.77
CA PHE A 436 14.56 10.30 19.56
C PHE A 436 15.33 11.60 19.24
N THR A 437 15.21 12.07 18.00
CA THR A 437 15.87 13.30 17.54
C THR A 437 14.89 14.37 17.04
N ASN A 438 13.64 14.03 16.77
CA ASN A 438 12.68 14.95 16.15
C ASN A 438 11.90 15.75 17.20
N TYR A 439 12.58 16.62 17.94
CA TYR A 439 11.96 17.42 19.00
C TYR A 439 10.81 18.31 18.50
N ARG A 440 10.81 18.72 17.22
CA ARG A 440 9.69 19.44 16.59
C ARG A 440 8.34 18.76 16.70
N PHE A 441 8.31 17.42 16.82
CA PHE A 441 7.05 16.68 16.89
C PHE A 441 6.30 16.93 18.20
N GLN A 442 6.96 17.53 19.20
CA GLN A 442 6.34 17.94 20.45
C GLN A 442 5.54 19.25 20.29
N LEU A 443 5.76 20.01 19.22
CA LEU A 443 4.99 21.22 18.94
C LEU A 443 3.67 20.87 18.26
N PRO A 444 2.54 21.45 18.68
CA PRO A 444 1.29 21.32 17.93
C PRO A 444 1.43 21.99 16.56
N VAL A 445 0.95 21.30 15.52
CA VAL A 445 0.80 21.89 14.19
C VAL A 445 -0.30 22.95 14.26
N PRO A 446 -0.04 24.21 13.90
CA PRO A 446 -0.92 25.33 14.24
C PRO A 446 -2.20 25.40 13.43
N TYR A 447 -2.19 24.93 12.18
CA TYR A 447 -3.36 24.92 11.32
C TYR A 447 -3.56 23.54 10.72
N THR A 448 -4.78 23.03 10.80
CA THR A 448 -5.18 21.72 10.23
C THR A 448 -6.46 21.91 9.42
N ILE A 449 -6.57 21.20 8.31
CA ILE A 449 -7.75 21.21 7.45
C ILE A 449 -8.40 19.84 7.53
N TYR A 450 -9.70 19.77 7.79
CA TYR A 450 -10.49 18.54 7.76
C TYR A 450 -11.44 18.59 6.59
N ALA A 451 -11.54 17.51 5.81
CA ALA A 451 -12.36 17.47 4.61
C ALA A 451 -12.97 16.09 4.37
N ASP A 452 -14.06 16.07 3.61
CA ASP A 452 -14.73 14.84 3.15
C ASP A 452 -15.39 15.07 1.78
N PHE A 453 -15.50 14.02 0.98
CA PHE A 453 -16.22 14.04 -0.30
C PHE A 453 -17.39 13.07 -0.27
N GLU A 454 -18.43 13.45 -0.99
CA GLU A 454 -19.54 12.57 -1.28
C GLU A 454 -19.70 12.36 -2.78
N CYS A 455 -20.20 11.18 -3.15
CA CYS A 455 -20.34 10.75 -4.53
C CYS A 455 -21.76 10.28 -4.83
N ILE A 456 -22.21 10.55 -6.05
CA ILE A 456 -23.35 9.84 -6.64
C ILE A 456 -22.89 8.47 -7.17
N LEU A 457 -23.81 7.50 -7.16
CA LEU A 457 -23.60 6.14 -7.62
C LEU A 457 -24.28 5.92 -8.97
N GLU A 458 -23.55 6.15 -10.06
CA GLU A 458 -24.03 5.90 -11.41
C GLU A 458 -24.13 4.38 -11.63
N LYS A 459 -25.35 3.84 -11.76
CA LYS A 459 -25.60 2.41 -11.93
C LYS A 459 -25.09 1.92 -13.28
N ILE A 460 -24.37 0.81 -13.28
CA ILE A 460 -23.90 0.11 -14.47
C ILE A 460 -24.79 -1.12 -14.66
N HIS A 461 -25.52 -1.17 -15.78
CA HIS A 461 -26.29 -2.36 -16.14
C HIS A 461 -25.36 -3.44 -16.70
N THR A 462 -25.05 -4.43 -15.87
CA THR A 462 -24.38 -5.68 -16.27
C THR A 462 -25.38 -6.85 -16.23
N CYS A 463 -25.04 -7.95 -16.89
CA CYS A 463 -25.89 -9.16 -16.89
C CYS A 463 -25.94 -9.79 -15.49
N ASP A 464 -27.09 -10.36 -15.13
CA ASP A 464 -27.29 -11.03 -13.84
C ASP A 464 -26.28 -12.16 -13.62
N MET A 465 -25.73 -12.23 -12.41
CA MET A 465 -24.68 -13.18 -12.06
C MET A 465 -25.27 -14.56 -11.77
N ASP A 466 -24.60 -15.61 -12.25
CA ASP A 466 -24.84 -16.96 -11.76
C ASP A 466 -24.28 -17.10 -10.33
N PRO A 467 -25.12 -17.35 -9.32
CA PRO A 467 -24.68 -17.51 -7.93
C PRO A 467 -23.77 -18.73 -7.73
N GLN A 468 -23.73 -19.67 -8.67
CA GLN A 468 -22.86 -20.83 -8.62
C GLN A 468 -21.42 -20.52 -9.03
N ILE A 469 -21.11 -19.30 -9.53
CA ILE A 469 -19.80 -18.98 -10.09
C ILE A 469 -19.10 -17.82 -9.35
N SER A 470 -17.82 -17.99 -8.94
CA SER A 470 -17.02 -16.86 -8.44
C SER A 470 -16.77 -15.86 -9.56
N SER A 471 -16.94 -14.58 -9.29
CA SER A 471 -16.74 -13.52 -10.27
C SER A 471 -16.68 -12.17 -9.58
N THR A 472 -16.16 -11.18 -10.30
CA THR A 472 -16.12 -9.78 -9.88
C THR A 472 -16.67 -8.93 -11.01
N GLN A 473 -17.79 -8.23 -10.78
CA GLN A 473 -18.36 -7.33 -11.78
C GLN A 473 -18.69 -5.95 -11.20
N PRO A 474 -18.44 -4.86 -11.95
CA PRO A 474 -18.84 -3.52 -11.55
C PRO A 474 -20.37 -3.37 -11.64
N VAL A 475 -20.96 -2.79 -10.60
CA VAL A 475 -22.41 -2.55 -10.47
C VAL A 475 -22.72 -1.06 -10.44
N ALA A 476 -21.84 -0.24 -9.87
CA ALA A 476 -21.98 1.21 -9.87
C ALA A 476 -20.62 1.90 -9.93
N LYS A 477 -20.60 3.09 -10.53
CA LYS A 477 -19.43 3.96 -10.62
C LYS A 477 -19.63 5.16 -9.70
N HIS A 478 -18.58 5.53 -8.96
CA HIS A 478 -18.64 6.65 -8.03
C HIS A 478 -18.23 7.94 -8.76
N ILE A 479 -19.10 8.95 -8.76
CA ILE A 479 -18.82 10.27 -9.33
C ILE A 479 -18.88 11.31 -8.20
N PRO A 480 -17.82 12.10 -7.98
CA PRO A 480 -17.82 13.12 -6.93
C PRO A 480 -18.91 14.16 -7.21
N CYS A 481 -19.75 14.43 -6.22
CA CYS A 481 -20.86 15.36 -6.35
C CYS A 481 -20.79 16.54 -5.38
N GLY A 482 -20.08 16.40 -4.27
CA GLY A 482 -19.92 17.48 -3.30
C GLY A 482 -18.78 17.23 -2.31
N PHE A 483 -18.39 18.27 -1.61
CA PHE A 483 -17.42 18.22 -0.53
C PHE A 483 -17.75 19.22 0.56
N ALA A 484 -17.21 18.99 1.76
CA ALA A 484 -17.05 20.04 2.75
C ALA A 484 -15.62 20.04 3.31
N TYR A 485 -15.18 21.19 3.81
CA TYR A 485 -13.97 21.26 4.63
C TYR A 485 -14.05 22.36 5.69
N VAL A 486 -13.28 22.21 6.76
CA VAL A 486 -13.11 23.20 7.83
C VAL A 486 -11.63 23.38 8.13
N VAL A 487 -11.22 24.64 8.38
CA VAL A 487 -9.87 24.99 8.81
C VAL A 487 -9.89 25.25 10.31
N VAL A 488 -9.13 24.47 11.06
CA VAL A 488 -8.97 24.60 12.51
C VAL A 488 -7.68 25.36 12.82
N GLY A 489 -7.78 26.36 13.69
CA GLY A 489 -6.70 27.24 14.08
C GLY A 489 -5.94 26.77 15.33
N PRO A 490 -4.95 27.55 15.79
CA PRO A 490 -4.10 27.19 16.93
C PRO A 490 -4.84 27.09 18.27
N ASP A 491 -6.01 27.70 18.38
CA ASP A 491 -6.92 27.63 19.54
C ASP A 491 -7.80 26.38 19.54
N GLY A 492 -7.68 25.53 18.51
CA GLY A 492 -8.51 24.33 18.34
C GLY A 492 -9.94 24.64 17.86
N LEU A 493 -10.20 25.86 17.40
CA LEU A 493 -11.51 26.27 16.87
C LEU A 493 -11.47 26.49 15.37
N ALA A 494 -12.64 26.45 14.75
CA ALA A 494 -12.78 26.77 13.34
C ALA A 494 -12.43 28.25 13.11
N VAL A 495 -11.47 28.50 12.22
CA VAL A 495 -11.05 29.86 11.83
C VAL A 495 -12.19 30.60 11.12
N ARG A 496 -12.96 29.86 10.32
CA ARG A 496 -14.05 30.34 9.48
C ARG A 496 -15.15 29.26 9.44
N PRO A 497 -16.39 29.61 9.06
CA PRO A 497 -17.44 28.61 8.83
C PRO A 497 -16.99 27.53 7.84
N PRO A 498 -17.42 26.26 8.01
CA PRO A 498 -17.14 25.19 7.05
C PRO A 498 -17.56 25.61 5.63
N THR A 499 -16.70 25.32 4.66
CA THR A 499 -16.98 25.56 3.26
C THR A 499 -17.60 24.31 2.68
N VAL A 500 -18.73 24.45 1.98
CA VAL A 500 -19.50 23.36 1.37
C VAL A 500 -19.71 23.69 -0.09
N TYR A 501 -19.62 22.68 -0.94
CA TYR A 501 -19.89 22.83 -2.37
C TYR A 501 -20.50 21.55 -2.92
N ARG A 502 -21.44 21.71 -3.85
CA ARG A 502 -22.05 20.63 -4.62
C ARG A 502 -22.06 21.00 -6.11
N GLY A 503 -21.60 20.08 -6.95
CA GLY A 503 -21.55 20.26 -8.41
C GLY A 503 -20.63 19.23 -9.08
N GLU A 504 -20.68 19.17 -10.42
CA GLU A 504 -19.87 18.24 -11.22
C GLU A 504 -18.36 18.51 -11.10
N ASP A 505 -17.98 19.77 -10.83
CA ASP A 505 -16.58 20.21 -10.69
C ASP A 505 -16.05 20.11 -9.24
N ALA A 506 -16.71 19.35 -8.35
CA ALA A 506 -16.41 19.28 -6.92
C ALA A 506 -14.91 19.11 -6.61
N VAL A 507 -14.21 18.21 -7.30
CA VAL A 507 -12.77 17.99 -7.07
C VAL A 507 -11.92 19.19 -7.45
N ILE A 508 -12.25 19.88 -8.55
CA ILE A 508 -11.48 21.03 -9.03
C ILE A 508 -11.69 22.23 -8.10
N GLU A 509 -12.94 22.46 -7.69
CA GLU A 509 -13.27 23.57 -6.80
C GLU A 509 -12.68 23.36 -5.39
N PHE A 510 -12.68 22.12 -4.90
CA PHE A 510 -11.97 21.77 -3.67
C PHE A 510 -10.48 22.11 -3.73
N LEU A 511 -9.79 21.71 -4.80
CA LEU A 511 -8.35 21.97 -4.94
C LEU A 511 -8.05 23.48 -5.06
N LYS A 512 -8.87 24.26 -5.77
CA LYS A 512 -8.73 25.73 -5.80
C LYS A 512 -8.87 26.35 -4.42
N ASN A 513 -9.91 25.94 -3.67
CA ASN A 513 -10.15 26.42 -2.33
C ASN A 513 -8.97 26.12 -1.41
N LEU A 514 -8.44 24.90 -1.44
CA LEU A 514 -7.27 24.54 -0.63
C LEU A 514 -6.00 25.32 -1.01
N ILE A 515 -5.80 25.67 -2.28
CA ILE A 515 -4.69 26.53 -2.70
C ILE A 515 -4.84 27.92 -2.07
N GLY A 516 -6.05 28.49 -2.09
CA GLY A 516 -6.34 29.76 -1.42
C GLY A 516 -6.09 29.70 0.09
N GLU A 517 -6.47 28.59 0.73
CA GLU A 517 -6.17 28.36 2.16
C GLU A 517 -4.67 28.29 2.44
N GLU A 518 -3.90 27.58 1.61
CA GLU A 518 -2.45 27.53 1.75
C GLU A 518 -1.80 28.92 1.63
N GLU A 519 -2.20 29.71 0.63
CA GLU A 519 -1.68 31.06 0.41
C GLU A 519 -1.98 32.00 1.59
N TRP A 520 -3.09 31.78 2.30
CA TRP A 520 -3.44 32.51 3.50
C TRP A 520 -2.70 32.03 4.77
N ILE A 521 -2.51 30.72 4.93
CA ILE A 521 -1.87 30.11 6.11
C ILE A 521 -0.34 30.31 6.12
N LEU A 522 0.32 30.09 4.96
CA LEU A 522 1.79 30.05 4.89
C LEU A 522 2.48 31.33 5.40
N PRO A 523 2.04 32.55 5.03
CA PRO A 523 2.64 33.78 5.55
C PRO A 523 2.53 33.90 7.08
N LYS A 524 1.46 33.38 7.67
CA LYS A 524 1.25 33.41 9.13
C LYS A 524 2.17 32.45 9.86
N ILE A 525 2.38 31.25 9.32
CA ILE A 525 3.30 30.26 9.90
C ILE A 525 4.76 30.73 9.78
N ARG A 526 5.13 31.40 8.67
CA ARG A 526 6.50 31.86 8.42
C ARG A 526 6.89 33.12 9.19
N LYS A 527 5.91 33.92 9.63
CA LYS A 527 6.17 35.16 10.38
C LYS A 527 6.49 34.84 11.85
N VAL A 528 7.78 34.82 12.18
CA VAL A 528 8.25 34.68 13.57
C VAL A 528 8.00 35.99 14.33
N LYS A 529 7.21 35.94 15.40
CA LYS A 529 7.04 37.08 16.30
C LYS A 529 8.30 37.29 17.16
N PRO A 530 8.73 38.55 17.37
CA PRO A 530 9.85 38.83 18.28
C PRO A 530 9.60 38.28 19.69
N MET A 531 10.67 37.83 20.33
CA MET A 531 10.61 37.28 21.68
C MET A 531 10.22 38.36 22.70
N VAL A 532 9.15 38.10 23.45
CA VAL A 532 8.75 38.83 24.66
C VAL A 532 9.51 38.20 25.83
N PHE A 533 10.34 38.99 26.50
CA PHE A 533 11.27 38.49 27.49
C PHE A 533 11.26 39.36 28.74
N THR A 534 10.74 38.82 29.85
CA THR A 534 10.53 39.55 31.10
C THR A 534 11.73 39.40 32.07
N PRO A 535 11.85 40.24 33.11
CA PRO A 535 12.89 40.07 34.13
C PRO A 535 12.81 38.71 34.87
N VAL A 536 11.60 38.16 35.04
CA VAL A 536 11.40 36.82 35.63
C VAL A 536 11.95 35.73 34.70
N ASP A 537 11.75 35.88 33.39
CA ASP A 537 12.30 34.96 32.40
C ASP A 537 13.84 34.97 32.39
N GLN A 538 14.45 36.14 32.61
CA GLN A 538 15.90 36.27 32.75
C GLN A 538 16.43 35.50 33.97
N GLN A 539 15.73 35.55 35.11
CA GLN A 539 16.08 34.76 36.29
C GLN A 539 15.93 33.26 36.02
N ASN A 540 14.82 32.85 35.39
CA ASN A 540 14.56 31.46 35.01
C ASN A 540 15.62 30.93 34.03
N PHE A 541 16.04 31.75 33.05
CA PHE A 541 17.09 31.40 32.09
C PHE A 541 18.46 31.21 32.77
N GLN A 542 18.81 32.10 33.71
CA GLN A 542 20.07 32.02 34.45
C GLN A 542 20.12 30.81 35.39
N ALA A 543 19.00 30.51 36.06
CA ALA A 543 18.86 29.39 36.97
C ALA A 543 18.69 28.02 36.27
N ALA A 544 18.40 28.00 34.96
CA ALA A 544 18.18 26.76 34.22
C ALA A 544 19.46 25.91 34.12
N VAL A 545 19.40 24.71 34.68
CA VAL A 545 20.47 23.68 34.63
C VAL A 545 20.26 22.71 33.47
N ASN A 546 19.01 22.38 33.15
CA ASN A 546 18.66 21.42 32.11
C ASN A 546 17.94 22.09 30.94
N CYS A 547 18.12 21.54 29.75
CA CYS A 547 17.46 21.99 28.54
C CYS A 547 15.98 21.67 28.63
N TRP A 548 15.12 22.66 28.44
CA TRP A 548 13.67 22.45 28.55
C TRP A 548 13.09 21.58 27.42
N VAL A 549 13.79 21.40 26.30
CA VAL A 549 13.35 20.63 25.11
C VAL A 549 13.73 19.15 25.19
N CYS A 550 14.97 18.85 25.58
CA CYS A 550 15.50 17.48 25.62
C CYS A 550 15.77 16.95 27.03
N GLU A 551 15.56 17.79 28.05
CA GLU A 551 15.69 17.46 29.48
C GLU A 551 17.12 17.09 29.93
N LYS A 552 18.13 17.23 29.06
CA LYS A 552 19.55 16.99 29.36
C LYS A 552 20.26 18.24 29.90
N PRO A 553 21.37 18.11 30.65
CA PRO A 553 22.13 19.24 31.19
C PRO A 553 22.56 20.25 30.10
N LEU A 554 22.38 21.55 30.38
CA LEU A 554 22.85 22.66 29.54
C LEU A 554 24.35 22.87 29.73
N GLN A 555 25.06 23.16 28.65
CA GLN A 555 26.48 23.51 28.66
C GLN A 555 26.66 24.94 28.14
N GLU A 556 27.82 25.26 27.55
CA GLU A 556 28.12 26.58 26.99
C GLU A 556 27.21 26.99 25.82
N ASP A 557 26.48 26.03 25.22
CA ASP A 557 25.58 26.22 24.07
C ASP A 557 24.15 26.62 24.45
N ARG A 558 23.96 27.18 25.65
CA ARG A 558 22.67 27.60 26.20
C ARG A 558 22.10 28.81 25.45
N VAL A 559 20.94 28.61 24.80
CA VAL A 559 20.19 29.63 24.06
C VAL A 559 18.76 29.81 24.60
N ARG A 560 18.12 30.93 24.25
CA ARG A 560 16.75 31.26 24.63
C ARG A 560 15.79 30.76 23.54
N ASP A 561 14.87 29.88 23.90
CA ASP A 561 13.80 29.43 23.02
C ASP A 561 12.50 30.22 23.30
N HIS A 562 11.75 30.52 22.25
CA HIS A 562 10.47 31.20 22.34
C HIS A 562 9.47 30.66 21.31
N ASP A 563 8.20 30.90 21.58
CA ASP A 563 7.13 30.57 20.66
C ASP A 563 7.10 31.52 19.47
N HIS A 564 7.24 31.00 18.25
CA HIS A 564 7.23 31.82 17.04
C HIS A 564 5.86 32.46 16.72
N LEU A 565 4.75 31.93 17.27
CA LEU A 565 3.39 32.46 17.04
C LEU A 565 2.97 33.48 18.09
N THR A 566 3.35 33.29 19.35
CA THR A 566 2.97 34.17 20.47
C THR A 566 4.08 35.15 20.86
N GLY A 567 5.34 34.81 20.58
CA GLY A 567 6.52 35.54 21.03
C GLY A 567 6.96 35.17 22.46
N LEU A 568 6.20 34.35 23.19
CA LEU A 568 6.47 34.09 24.61
C LEU A 568 7.71 33.21 24.80
N TYR A 569 8.55 33.58 25.75
CA TYR A 569 9.69 32.77 26.19
C TYR A 569 9.21 31.42 26.75
N ARG A 570 9.88 30.33 26.34
CA ARG A 570 9.54 28.97 26.78
C ARG A 570 10.57 28.38 27.73
N GLY A 571 11.86 28.64 27.50
CA GLY A 571 12.92 28.12 28.36
C GLY A 571 14.31 28.16 27.74
N ALA A 572 15.30 27.74 28.54
CA ALA A 572 16.69 27.61 28.14
C ALA A 572 16.90 26.27 27.40
N ALA A 573 17.47 26.31 26.20
CA ALA A 573 17.68 25.13 25.37
C ALA A 573 19.12 25.03 24.85
N HIS A 574 19.55 23.83 24.44
CA HIS A 574 20.74 23.69 23.60
C HIS A 574 20.51 24.37 22.25
N ASN A 575 21.56 24.93 21.64
CA ASN A 575 21.46 25.59 20.34
C ASN A 575 20.84 24.66 19.27
N ASN A 576 21.29 23.40 19.21
CA ASN A 576 20.76 22.41 18.26
C ASN A 576 19.29 22.04 18.56
N CYS A 577 18.93 21.93 19.85
CA CYS A 577 17.55 21.67 20.24
C CYS A 577 16.63 22.80 19.78
N ASN A 578 17.01 24.06 20.02
CA ASN A 578 16.29 25.25 19.57
C ASN A 578 16.11 25.31 18.05
N LEU A 579 17.16 25.02 17.27
CA LEU A 579 17.09 24.99 15.79
C LEU A 579 16.15 23.90 15.27
N ASN A 580 16.11 22.76 15.94
CA ASN A 580 15.22 21.66 15.57
C ASN A 580 13.79 21.88 16.09
N PHE A 581 13.60 22.68 17.14
CA PHE A 581 12.31 22.92 17.80
C PHE A 581 11.52 24.07 17.15
N GLN A 582 11.29 23.95 15.84
CA GLN A 582 10.59 24.99 15.06
C GLN A 582 9.33 24.45 14.39
N ILE A 583 8.37 25.36 14.18
CA ILE A 583 7.12 25.03 13.47
C ILE A 583 7.43 24.70 12.01
N GLY A 584 6.95 23.55 11.56
CA GLY A 584 7.10 23.13 10.16
C GLY A 584 6.22 23.95 9.21
N THR A 585 6.60 23.98 7.93
CA THR A 585 5.86 24.70 6.88
C THR A 585 4.75 23.89 6.22
N HIS A 586 4.46 22.68 6.71
CA HIS A 586 3.47 21.79 6.11
C HIS A 586 2.09 22.01 6.75
N ILE A 587 1.04 21.94 5.93
CA ILE A 587 -0.36 22.10 6.36
C ILE A 587 -1.06 20.75 6.18
N PRO A 588 -1.41 20.06 7.27
CA PRO A 588 -2.15 18.80 7.21
C PRO A 588 -3.57 18.99 6.67
N VAL A 589 -3.93 18.16 5.69
CA VAL A 589 -5.31 17.98 5.20
C VAL A 589 -5.74 16.56 5.58
N LEU A 590 -6.63 16.45 6.55
CA LEU A 590 -7.08 15.20 7.13
C LEU A 590 -8.41 14.77 6.53
N MET A 591 -8.45 13.55 6.02
CA MET A 591 -9.65 12.93 5.47
C MET A 591 -9.73 11.49 5.99
N HIS A 592 -10.94 10.98 6.24
CA HIS A 592 -11.12 9.67 6.84
C HIS A 592 -11.21 8.58 5.75
N ASN A 593 -10.28 7.62 5.78
CA ASN A 593 -10.16 6.56 4.76
C ASN A 593 -9.72 7.07 3.37
N LEU A 594 -8.99 8.20 3.35
CA LEU A 594 -8.42 8.83 2.15
C LEU A 594 -7.79 7.81 1.19
N LYS A 595 -6.91 6.94 1.71
CA LYS A 595 -6.09 6.02 0.91
C LYS A 595 -6.91 5.08 0.02
N ASN A 596 -8.11 4.70 0.46
CA ASN A 596 -8.94 3.72 -0.25
C ASN A 596 -10.11 4.36 -1.01
N TYR A 597 -10.38 5.66 -0.81
CA TYR A 597 -11.53 6.34 -1.40
C TYR A 597 -11.13 7.69 -2.00
N ASP A 598 -11.09 8.79 -1.22
CA ASP A 598 -10.98 10.15 -1.75
C ASP A 598 -9.69 10.42 -2.53
N LEU A 599 -8.61 9.71 -2.21
CA LEU A 599 -7.35 9.75 -2.97
C LEU A 599 -7.60 9.56 -4.47
N HIS A 600 -8.45 8.59 -4.81
CA HIS A 600 -8.74 8.24 -6.20
C HIS A 600 -9.47 9.37 -6.92
N LEU A 601 -10.40 10.05 -6.24
CA LEU A 601 -11.09 11.23 -6.74
C LEU A 601 -10.11 12.38 -6.99
N LEU A 602 -9.25 12.68 -6.01
CA LEU A 602 -8.29 13.78 -6.06
C LEU A 602 -7.24 13.60 -7.17
N MET A 603 -6.77 12.37 -7.40
CA MET A 603 -5.78 12.10 -8.46
C MET A 603 -6.29 12.50 -9.86
N HIS A 604 -7.59 12.43 -10.12
CA HIS A 604 -8.15 12.88 -11.41
C HIS A 604 -8.19 14.40 -11.56
N GLY A 605 -8.18 15.17 -10.46
CA GLY A 605 -8.21 16.64 -10.48
C GLY A 605 -6.84 17.31 -10.43
N ILE A 606 -5.89 16.73 -9.68
CA ILE A 606 -4.56 17.34 -9.43
C ILE A 606 -3.78 17.62 -10.72
N GLY A 607 -3.93 16.77 -11.74
CA GLY A 607 -3.26 16.95 -13.04
C GLY A 607 -3.55 18.31 -13.71
N LYS A 608 -4.71 18.92 -13.45
CA LYS A 608 -5.09 20.21 -14.05
C LYS A 608 -4.27 21.39 -13.52
N PHE A 609 -3.66 21.26 -12.34
CA PHE A 609 -2.89 22.34 -11.70
C PHE A 609 -1.39 22.19 -11.96
N LYS A 610 -0.90 22.88 -12.99
CA LYS A 610 0.52 22.84 -13.40
C LYS A 610 1.41 23.67 -12.44
N ASN A 611 2.72 23.42 -12.47
CA ASN A 611 3.75 24.15 -11.72
C ASN A 611 3.75 23.99 -10.18
N ARG A 612 3.12 22.94 -9.65
CA ARG A 612 3.15 22.64 -8.22
C ARG A 612 3.88 21.32 -7.95
N LYS A 613 4.67 21.29 -6.88
CA LYS A 613 5.44 20.10 -6.50
C LYS A 613 4.49 19.05 -5.93
N ILE A 614 4.42 17.90 -6.59
CA ILE A 614 3.67 16.73 -6.12
C ILE A 614 4.66 15.70 -5.59
N GLN A 615 4.47 15.25 -4.36
CA GLN A 615 5.25 14.17 -3.78
C GLN A 615 4.30 13.13 -3.21
N CYS A 616 4.62 11.84 -3.31
CA CYS A 616 3.81 10.79 -2.72
C CYS A 616 4.66 9.81 -1.91
N ILE A 617 4.03 9.18 -0.92
CA ILE A 617 4.57 8.04 -0.18
C ILE A 617 3.75 6.83 -0.62
N PRO A 618 4.18 6.11 -1.68
CA PRO A 618 3.37 5.06 -2.26
C PRO A 618 3.45 3.77 -1.44
N GLN A 619 2.32 3.06 -1.33
CA GLN A 619 2.31 1.66 -0.92
C GLN A 619 2.36 0.75 -2.16
N ASN A 620 1.61 1.11 -3.20
CA ASN A 620 1.66 0.53 -4.53
C ASN A 620 1.23 1.59 -5.56
N THR A 621 0.98 1.21 -6.81
CA THR A 621 0.63 2.15 -7.89
C THR A 621 -0.75 2.77 -7.79
N GLU A 622 -1.64 2.24 -6.95
CA GLU A 622 -3.01 2.76 -6.75
C GLU A 622 -3.20 3.41 -5.37
N LYS A 623 -2.51 2.91 -4.33
CA LYS A 623 -2.70 3.32 -2.94
C LYS A 623 -1.49 4.04 -2.39
N PHE A 624 -1.69 5.26 -1.92
CA PHE A 624 -0.66 6.10 -1.30
C PHE A 624 -0.93 6.28 0.19
N ILE A 625 0.11 6.13 1.03
CA ILE A 625 0.01 6.38 2.47
C ILE A 625 -0.28 7.86 2.73
N SER A 626 0.36 8.73 1.93
CA SER A 626 0.16 10.17 1.94
C SER A 626 0.69 10.75 0.63
N PHE A 627 0.19 11.93 0.25
CA PHE A 627 0.77 12.73 -0.81
C PHE A 627 0.74 14.21 -0.42
N SER A 628 1.62 14.99 -1.04
CA SER A 628 1.75 16.42 -0.85
C SER A 628 1.50 17.15 -2.16
N PHE A 629 0.82 18.28 -2.06
CA PHE A 629 0.47 19.15 -3.18
C PHE A 629 0.87 20.59 -2.82
N GLY A 630 2.11 20.96 -3.14
CA GLY A 630 2.74 22.15 -2.54
C GLY A 630 3.10 21.89 -1.08
N SER A 631 2.66 22.76 -0.17
CA SER A 631 2.86 22.63 1.29
C SER A 631 1.69 21.90 1.98
N LEU A 632 0.60 21.65 1.26
CA LEU A 632 -0.53 20.83 1.72
C LEU A 632 -0.09 19.36 1.76
N ARG A 633 -0.35 18.70 2.89
CA ARG A 633 -0.02 17.29 3.11
C ARG A 633 -1.29 16.52 3.47
N PHE A 634 -1.71 15.64 2.58
CA PHE A 634 -2.90 14.83 2.79
C PHE A 634 -2.60 13.65 3.69
N ILE A 635 -3.36 13.51 4.77
CA ILE A 635 -3.21 12.50 5.81
C ILE A 635 -4.51 11.73 5.95
N ASP A 636 -4.40 10.40 5.96
CA ASP A 636 -5.53 9.51 6.19
C ASP A 636 -5.73 9.28 7.69
N SER A 637 -6.79 9.85 8.27
CA SER A 637 -7.08 9.69 9.70
C SER A 637 -7.36 8.23 10.08
N PHE A 638 -7.81 7.39 9.13
CA PHE A 638 -8.04 5.97 9.34
C PHE A 638 -6.73 5.18 9.56
N GLN A 639 -5.58 5.71 9.14
CA GLN A 639 -4.26 5.12 9.47
C GLN A 639 -3.87 5.31 10.94
N PHE A 640 -4.56 6.19 11.66
CA PHE A 640 -4.42 6.37 13.10
C PHE A 640 -5.57 5.69 13.86
N LEU A 641 -6.80 5.92 13.39
CA LEU A 641 -8.04 5.48 14.03
C LEU A 641 -8.76 4.49 13.10
N ASN A 642 -8.41 3.21 13.21
CA ASN A 642 -8.79 2.15 12.27
C ASN A 642 -10.23 1.61 12.44
N THR A 643 -11.21 2.50 12.65
CA THR A 643 -12.63 2.19 12.78
C THR A 643 -13.48 3.27 12.12
N SER A 644 -14.77 3.01 11.89
CA SER A 644 -15.66 3.98 11.24
C SER A 644 -15.87 5.23 12.09
N LEU A 645 -16.06 6.37 11.41
CA LEU A 645 -16.38 7.65 12.07
C LEU A 645 -17.56 7.55 13.02
N GLU A 646 -18.63 6.82 12.64
CA GLU A 646 -19.79 6.59 13.52
C GLU A 646 -19.39 5.98 14.88
N LYS A 647 -18.49 4.99 14.88
CA LYS A 647 -18.00 4.39 16.12
C LYS A 647 -17.10 5.33 16.90
N LEU A 648 -16.32 6.17 16.22
CA LEU A 648 -15.45 7.16 16.88
C LEU A 648 -16.29 8.22 17.61
N VAL A 649 -17.31 8.76 16.94
CA VAL A 649 -18.20 9.78 17.49
C VAL A 649 -18.96 9.26 18.71
N LYS A 650 -19.45 8.01 18.68
CA LYS A 650 -20.13 7.38 19.83
C LYS A 650 -19.28 7.32 21.11
N ASN A 651 -17.95 7.45 20.99
CA ASN A 651 -17.06 7.44 22.15
C ASN A 651 -16.78 8.84 22.72
N LEU A 652 -17.24 9.91 22.07
CA LEU A 652 -17.06 11.29 22.53
C LEU A 652 -18.21 11.71 23.45
N LYS A 653 -17.86 12.47 24.49
CA LYS A 653 -18.83 13.18 25.33
C LYS A 653 -19.31 14.47 24.62
N PRO A 654 -20.51 14.99 24.92
CA PRO A 654 -21.01 16.23 24.31
C PRO A 654 -20.06 17.43 24.45
N GLU A 655 -19.36 17.54 25.58
CA GLU A 655 -18.36 18.59 25.87
C GLU A 655 -17.13 18.54 24.93
N GLN A 656 -16.86 17.36 24.35
CA GLN A 656 -15.74 17.13 23.45
C GLN A 656 -16.04 17.51 22.00
N LEU A 657 -17.32 17.75 21.66
CA LEU A 657 -17.78 18.14 20.32
C LEU A 657 -17.72 19.67 20.13
N ARG A 658 -16.54 20.27 20.36
CA ARG A 658 -16.38 21.73 20.42
C ARG A 658 -16.73 22.42 19.10
N LEU A 659 -16.29 21.85 17.98
CA LEU A 659 -16.51 22.42 16.65
C LEU A 659 -17.98 22.28 16.25
N CYS A 660 -18.58 21.10 16.45
CA CYS A 660 -20.02 20.89 16.24
C CYS A 660 -20.86 21.84 17.11
N ASN A 661 -20.54 21.95 18.41
CA ASN A 661 -21.28 22.78 19.35
C ASN A 661 -21.23 24.27 18.98
N ASN A 662 -20.05 24.76 18.58
CA ASN A 662 -19.89 26.16 18.19
C ASN A 662 -20.62 26.49 16.87
N PHE A 663 -20.66 25.55 15.93
CA PHE A 663 -21.29 25.76 14.64
C PHE A 663 -22.82 25.67 14.72
N PHE A 664 -23.36 24.59 15.30
CA PHE A 664 -24.80 24.35 15.36
C PHE A 664 -25.49 25.03 16.54
N LYS A 665 -24.75 25.51 17.54
CA LYS A 665 -25.25 26.26 18.71
C LYS A 665 -26.43 25.55 19.38
N ALA A 666 -27.61 26.17 19.37
CA ALA A 666 -28.82 25.63 20.00
C ALA A 666 -29.26 24.26 19.42
N ASN A 667 -28.85 23.93 18.20
CA ASN A 667 -29.18 22.66 17.55
C ASN A 667 -28.07 21.60 17.68
N ALA A 668 -27.00 21.88 18.42
CA ALA A 668 -25.83 20.99 18.52
C ALA A 668 -26.15 19.63 19.14
N GLU A 669 -27.08 19.56 20.09
CA GLU A 669 -27.52 18.30 20.71
C GLU A 669 -28.09 17.30 19.69
N LEU A 670 -28.60 17.80 18.57
CA LEU A 670 -29.10 16.97 17.48
C LEU A 670 -27.93 16.33 16.71
N ILE A 671 -26.84 17.07 16.45
CA ILE A 671 -25.68 16.61 15.65
C ILE A 671 -24.60 16.02 16.56
N THR A 672 -24.96 15.03 17.37
CA THR A 672 -24.04 14.29 18.27
C THR A 672 -23.66 12.91 17.74
N ARG A 673 -24.18 12.54 16.56
CA ARG A 673 -23.91 11.27 15.89
C ARG A 673 -23.89 11.45 14.39
N LYS A 674 -23.22 10.53 13.69
CA LYS A 674 -23.26 10.44 12.24
C LYS A 674 -24.71 10.19 11.77
N GLY A 675 -25.15 10.96 10.77
CA GLY A 675 -26.48 10.83 10.17
C GLY A 675 -26.61 9.57 9.30
N CYS A 676 -27.84 9.24 8.88
CA CYS A 676 -28.05 8.23 7.84
C CYS A 676 -28.18 8.93 6.48
N TYR A 677 -27.60 8.31 5.43
CA TYR A 677 -27.55 8.87 4.09
C TYR A 677 -27.92 7.81 3.05
N PRO A 678 -28.84 8.09 2.11
CA PRO A 678 -29.34 7.09 1.16
C PRO A 678 -28.41 6.97 -0.07
N TYR A 679 -27.22 6.38 0.13
CA TYR A 679 -26.16 6.29 -0.89
C TYR A 679 -26.64 5.69 -2.23
N ASP A 680 -27.36 4.57 -2.20
CA ASP A 680 -27.85 3.88 -3.41
C ASP A 680 -28.99 4.64 -4.14
N TYR A 681 -29.59 5.64 -3.49
CA TYR A 681 -30.65 6.48 -4.06
C TYR A 681 -30.09 7.68 -4.85
N PHE A 682 -28.94 8.21 -4.44
CA PHE A 682 -28.25 9.30 -5.15
C PHE A 682 -27.49 8.76 -6.36
N ASP A 683 -28.21 8.48 -7.45
CA ASP A 683 -27.66 7.97 -8.71
C ASP A 683 -27.52 9.02 -9.83
N SER A 684 -28.07 10.22 -9.64
CA SER A 684 -27.95 11.34 -10.57
C SER A 684 -27.94 12.70 -9.85
N PHE A 685 -27.45 13.75 -10.52
CA PHE A 685 -27.49 15.11 -9.99
C PHE A 685 -28.91 15.69 -9.89
N SER A 686 -29.88 15.18 -10.66
CA SER A 686 -31.26 15.66 -10.57
C SER A 686 -31.92 15.34 -9.23
N LYS A 687 -31.44 14.29 -8.53
CA LYS A 687 -31.93 13.91 -7.19
C LYS A 687 -31.76 15.00 -6.15
N PHE A 688 -30.77 15.87 -6.27
CA PHE A 688 -30.58 16.98 -5.33
C PHE A 688 -31.71 18.02 -5.37
N ASN A 689 -32.47 18.09 -6.47
CA ASN A 689 -33.57 19.04 -6.62
C ASN A 689 -34.90 18.50 -6.08
N GLU A 690 -34.96 17.24 -5.63
CA GLU A 690 -36.17 16.68 -5.04
C GLU A 690 -36.49 17.36 -3.70
N THR A 691 -37.77 17.68 -3.48
CA THR A 691 -38.23 18.50 -2.34
C THR A 691 -38.80 17.68 -1.18
N SER A 692 -38.59 16.36 -1.19
CA SER A 692 -39.10 15.46 -0.16
C SER A 692 -38.06 14.42 0.24
N LEU A 693 -38.09 14.00 1.50
CA LEU A 693 -37.23 12.94 1.99
C LEU A 693 -37.65 11.59 1.37
N PRO A 694 -36.70 10.80 0.81
CA PRO A 694 -37.00 9.50 0.21
C PRO A 694 -37.64 8.52 1.19
N PRO A 695 -38.41 7.52 0.71
CA PRO A 695 -38.98 6.49 1.56
C PRO A 695 -37.90 5.67 2.27
N LYS A 696 -38.22 5.07 3.41
CA LYS A 696 -37.28 4.25 4.22
C LYS A 696 -36.56 3.17 3.41
N SER A 697 -37.23 2.55 2.43
CA SER A 697 -36.64 1.53 1.55
C SER A 697 -35.46 2.06 0.71
N ALA A 698 -35.43 3.36 0.41
CA ALA A 698 -34.34 3.99 -0.34
C ALA A 698 -33.04 4.16 0.48
N PHE A 699 -33.09 3.98 1.79
CA PHE A 699 -31.93 4.02 2.70
C PHE A 699 -31.29 2.64 2.90
N PHE A 700 -31.65 1.64 2.11
CA PHE A 700 -30.99 0.34 2.14
C PHE A 700 -29.52 0.47 1.75
N ASN A 701 -28.63 -0.14 2.53
CA ASN A 701 -27.19 -0.13 2.26
C ASN A 701 -26.78 -1.42 1.57
N SER A 702 -26.50 -1.35 0.27
CA SER A 702 -26.11 -2.54 -0.50
C SER A 702 -24.71 -3.09 -0.18
N LEU A 703 -23.83 -2.33 0.48
CA LEU A 703 -22.50 -2.78 0.91
C LEU A 703 -22.56 -3.63 2.18
N THR A 704 -23.36 -3.22 3.17
CA THR A 704 -23.57 -3.99 4.40
C THR A 704 -24.69 -5.01 4.26
N ASN A 705 -25.55 -4.85 3.25
CA ASN A 705 -26.77 -5.63 3.02
C ASN A 705 -27.75 -5.50 4.20
N GLU A 706 -27.90 -4.28 4.71
CA GLU A 706 -28.73 -3.94 5.87
C GLU A 706 -29.72 -2.82 5.52
N ALA A 707 -30.95 -2.93 6.02
CA ALA A 707 -31.94 -1.85 5.97
C ALA A 707 -31.67 -0.83 7.07
N VAL A 708 -32.02 0.44 6.82
CA VAL A 708 -31.97 1.47 7.86
C VAL A 708 -32.91 1.13 9.02
N SER A 709 -32.48 1.41 10.25
CA SER A 709 -33.33 1.21 11.43
C SER A 709 -34.46 2.24 11.47
N ASP A 710 -35.60 1.90 12.09
CA ASP A 710 -36.71 2.85 12.29
C ASP A 710 -36.27 4.09 13.06
N LYS A 711 -35.38 3.90 14.05
CA LYS A 711 -34.79 4.99 14.84
C LYS A 711 -33.96 5.95 13.99
N ASP A 712 -33.17 5.43 13.05
CA ASP A 712 -32.29 6.26 12.23
C ASP A 712 -33.04 6.98 11.11
N TYR A 713 -34.06 6.33 10.53
CA TYR A 713 -34.95 6.99 9.57
C TYR A 713 -35.81 8.07 10.24
N GLY A 714 -36.39 7.78 11.42
CA GLY A 714 -37.12 8.79 12.20
C GLY A 714 -36.24 9.97 12.61
N TYR A 715 -34.96 9.74 12.86
CA TYR A 715 -34.00 10.82 13.09
C TYR A 715 -33.73 11.66 11.83
N ALA A 716 -33.61 11.06 10.64
CA ALA A 716 -33.50 11.83 9.39
C ALA A 716 -34.74 12.71 9.14
N GLN A 717 -35.94 12.20 9.40
CA GLN A 717 -37.18 12.99 9.33
C GLN A 717 -37.16 14.16 10.33
N LYS A 718 -36.66 13.92 11.55
CA LYS A 718 -36.50 14.99 12.56
C LYS A 718 -35.52 16.06 12.10
N ILE A 719 -34.38 15.68 11.53
CA ILE A 719 -33.38 16.62 10.99
C ILE A 719 -33.96 17.43 9.82
N TRP A 720 -34.64 16.76 8.88
CA TRP A 720 -35.32 17.41 7.75
C TRP A 720 -36.26 18.54 8.22
N ASN A 721 -37.10 18.24 9.21
CA ASN A 721 -38.09 19.18 9.73
C ASN A 721 -37.46 20.30 10.58
N ILE A 722 -36.51 20.01 11.46
CA ILE A 722 -35.94 21.01 12.38
C ILE A 722 -35.08 22.02 11.62
N PHE A 723 -34.30 21.56 10.64
CA PHE A 723 -33.44 22.44 9.84
C PHE A 723 -34.19 23.08 8.66
N ASN A 724 -35.51 22.86 8.54
CA ASN A 724 -36.37 23.37 7.46
C ASN A 724 -35.78 23.12 6.06
N LEU A 725 -35.25 21.91 5.85
CA LEU A 725 -34.61 21.54 4.59
C LEU A 725 -35.65 21.53 3.46
N GLN A 726 -35.37 22.24 2.37
CA GLN A 726 -36.30 22.37 1.24
C GLN A 726 -36.03 21.33 0.16
N THR A 727 -34.77 20.93 0.01
CA THR A 727 -34.32 20.01 -1.04
C THR A 727 -33.41 18.91 -0.49
N LEU A 728 -33.29 17.81 -1.22
CA LEU A 728 -32.29 16.79 -0.92
C LEU A 728 -30.85 17.31 -1.05
N GLY A 729 -30.66 18.38 -1.81
CA GLY A 729 -29.44 19.17 -1.80
C GLY A 729 -29.11 19.72 -0.42
N ASP A 730 -30.04 20.41 0.22
CA ASP A 730 -29.82 20.98 1.57
C ASP A 730 -29.51 19.88 2.59
N PHE A 731 -30.18 18.72 2.45
CA PHE A 731 -29.90 17.54 3.26
C PHE A 731 -28.48 17.00 3.05
N HIS A 732 -28.02 16.93 1.80
CA HIS A 732 -26.65 16.53 1.45
C HIS A 732 -25.61 17.50 2.04
N ASP A 733 -25.82 18.81 1.88
CA ASP A 733 -24.88 19.82 2.36
C ASP A 733 -24.76 19.79 3.89
N LEU A 734 -25.89 19.63 4.60
CA LEU A 734 -25.90 19.46 6.05
C LEU A 734 -25.18 18.17 6.47
N TYR A 735 -25.42 17.06 5.75
CA TYR A 735 -24.81 15.77 6.02
C TYR A 735 -23.28 15.84 5.92
N VAL A 736 -22.73 16.28 4.78
CA VAL A 736 -21.28 16.36 4.57
C VAL A 736 -20.62 17.36 5.53
N THR A 737 -21.30 18.45 5.87
CA THR A 737 -20.83 19.41 6.88
C THR A 737 -20.75 18.77 8.25
N SER A 738 -21.78 18.03 8.66
CA SER A 738 -21.80 17.35 9.94
C SER A 738 -20.69 16.31 10.06
N ASP A 739 -20.44 15.54 8.99
CA ASP A 739 -19.38 14.53 8.97
C ASP A 739 -17.98 15.13 9.10
N VAL A 740 -17.72 16.25 8.41
CA VAL A 740 -16.43 16.97 8.51
C VAL A 740 -16.21 17.55 9.90
N LEU A 741 -17.22 18.16 10.51
CA LEU A 741 -17.12 18.71 11.86
C LEU A 741 -16.91 17.60 12.91
N LEU A 742 -17.64 16.49 12.80
CA LEU A 742 -17.47 15.32 13.66
C LEU A 742 -16.08 14.70 13.51
N LEU A 743 -15.55 14.60 12.28
CA LEU A 743 -14.19 14.16 12.03
C LEU A 743 -13.17 15.08 12.69
N ALA A 744 -13.35 16.40 12.56
CA ALA A 744 -12.47 17.39 13.17
C ALA A 744 -12.48 17.27 14.70
N ASP A 745 -13.66 17.16 15.33
CA ASP A 745 -13.77 16.98 16.78
C ASP A 745 -13.10 15.67 17.23
N VAL A 746 -13.35 14.55 16.55
CA VAL A 746 -12.70 13.26 16.84
C VAL A 746 -11.18 13.37 16.79
N PHE A 747 -10.64 13.98 15.73
CA PHE A 747 -9.19 14.02 15.55
C PHE A 747 -8.52 15.07 16.44
N GLU A 748 -9.13 16.21 16.72
CA GLU A 748 -8.60 17.21 17.66
C GLU A 748 -8.58 16.69 19.11
N ASN A 749 -9.59 15.90 19.52
CA ASN A 749 -9.55 15.17 20.78
C ASN A 749 -8.39 14.15 20.80
N PHE A 750 -8.20 13.41 19.69
CA PHE A 750 -7.10 12.48 19.54
C PHE A 750 -5.73 13.19 19.62
N ARG A 751 -5.57 14.34 18.95
CA ARG A 751 -4.36 15.18 19.02
C ARG A 751 -4.06 15.60 20.45
N THR A 752 -5.07 16.12 21.15
CA THR A 752 -4.97 16.53 22.55
C THR A 752 -4.53 15.36 23.44
N LEU A 753 -5.13 14.19 23.24
CA LEU A 753 -4.81 12.99 23.99
C LEU A 753 -3.35 12.55 23.75
N CYS A 754 -2.88 12.57 22.51
CA CYS A 754 -1.49 12.25 22.17
C CYS A 754 -0.49 13.25 22.75
N LEU A 755 -0.80 14.55 22.70
CA LEU A 755 0.02 15.60 23.32
C LEU A 755 0.05 15.45 24.86
N ASN A 756 -1.06 15.07 25.49
CA ASN A 756 -1.11 14.88 26.93
C ASN A 756 -0.27 13.69 27.40
N TYR A 757 -0.46 12.51 26.80
CA TYR A 757 0.21 11.28 27.24
C TYR A 757 1.62 11.12 26.68
N TYR A 758 1.84 11.43 25.39
CA TYR A 758 3.11 11.15 24.70
C TYR A 758 3.93 12.40 24.38
N LYS A 759 3.36 13.60 24.58
CA LYS A 759 4.00 14.89 24.22
C LYS A 759 4.37 14.96 22.74
N ILE A 760 3.57 14.33 21.87
CA ILE A 760 3.77 14.32 20.41
C ILE A 760 2.45 14.61 19.72
N ASP A 761 2.46 15.54 18.76
CA ASP A 761 1.32 15.80 17.89
C ASP A 761 1.30 14.81 16.70
N PRO A 762 0.23 14.01 16.53
CA PRO A 762 0.12 13.05 15.43
C PRO A 762 0.11 13.72 14.04
N CYS A 763 -0.21 15.01 13.92
CA CYS A 763 -0.23 15.73 12.65
C CYS A 763 1.13 15.83 11.95
N HIS A 764 2.24 15.60 12.66
CA HIS A 764 3.56 15.51 12.03
C HIS A 764 3.77 14.17 11.32
N MET A 765 3.03 13.13 11.72
CA MET A 765 3.19 11.73 11.28
C MET A 765 2.15 11.37 10.22
N PHE A 766 2.31 10.19 9.62
CA PHE A 766 1.38 9.67 8.59
C PHE A 766 0.54 8.48 9.05
N THR A 767 0.94 7.80 10.14
CA THR A 767 0.32 6.53 10.56
C THR A 767 0.48 6.32 12.07
N ALA A 768 -0.41 5.55 12.71
CA ALA A 768 -0.28 5.15 14.11
C ALA A 768 1.06 4.44 14.42
N PRO A 769 1.59 3.52 13.58
CA PRO A 769 2.94 2.99 13.77
C PRO A 769 4.05 4.03 13.77
N GLY A 770 3.94 5.09 12.97
CA GLY A 770 4.90 6.20 13.02
C GLY A 770 4.85 6.94 14.36
N LEU A 771 3.64 7.25 14.83
CA LEU A 771 3.40 7.87 16.12
C LEU A 771 3.91 7.01 17.28
N ALA A 772 3.52 5.73 17.32
CA ALA A 772 3.92 4.79 18.37
C ALA A 772 5.45 4.68 18.47
N TRP A 773 6.14 4.62 17.34
CA TRP A 773 7.60 4.55 17.31
C TRP A 773 8.26 5.80 17.88
N GLN A 774 7.80 7.00 17.49
CA GLN A 774 8.35 8.25 18.05
C GLN A 774 8.02 8.40 19.53
N ALA A 775 6.79 8.06 19.95
CA ALA A 775 6.37 8.08 21.35
C ALA A 775 7.20 7.12 22.21
N CYS A 776 7.42 5.90 21.71
CA CYS A 776 8.26 4.89 22.34
C CYS A 776 9.70 5.38 22.54
N LEU A 777 10.36 5.88 21.48
CA LEU A 777 11.72 6.40 21.57
C LEU A 777 11.85 7.56 22.56
N ARG A 778 10.84 8.45 22.59
CA ARG A 778 10.82 9.58 23.53
C ARG A 778 10.65 9.11 24.98
N MET A 779 9.67 8.24 25.25
CA MET A 779 9.35 7.80 26.61
C MET A 779 10.44 6.91 27.22
N THR A 780 11.08 6.07 26.40
CA THR A 780 12.10 5.13 26.88
C THR A 780 13.49 5.76 26.93
N GLY A 781 13.75 6.81 26.14
CA GLY A 781 15.07 7.42 26.02
C GLY A 781 16.14 6.48 25.45
N VAL A 782 15.75 5.33 24.91
CA VAL A 782 16.64 4.27 24.44
C VAL A 782 17.50 4.75 23.26
N GLU A 783 18.76 4.33 23.26
CA GLU A 783 19.65 4.44 22.11
C GLU A 783 19.88 3.03 21.54
N LEU A 784 19.39 2.79 20.32
CA LEU A 784 19.52 1.50 19.65
C LEU A 784 20.64 1.58 18.61
N GLU A 785 21.59 0.65 18.67
CA GLU A 785 22.61 0.50 17.64
C GLU A 785 21.99 -0.18 16.41
N LEU A 786 22.03 0.48 15.26
CA LEU A 786 21.70 -0.12 13.97
C LEU A 786 22.91 -0.92 13.49
N LEU A 787 22.65 -2.15 13.02
CA LEU A 787 23.70 -3.03 12.49
C LEU A 787 24.43 -2.34 11.34
N THR A 788 25.75 -2.20 11.47
CA THR A 788 26.63 -1.64 10.43
C THR A 788 27.17 -2.74 9.50
N ASP A 789 27.19 -3.99 9.97
CA ASP A 789 27.57 -5.20 9.22
C ASP A 789 26.36 -5.82 8.50
N ILE A 790 26.50 -6.02 7.19
CA ILE A 790 25.47 -6.66 6.36
C ILE A 790 25.27 -8.13 6.70
N ASP A 791 26.33 -8.84 7.12
CA ASP A 791 26.26 -10.27 7.42
C ASP A 791 25.43 -10.50 8.68
N MET A 792 25.56 -9.62 9.68
CA MET A 792 24.69 -9.61 10.85
C MET A 792 23.23 -9.33 10.46
N HIS A 793 22.99 -8.38 9.55
CA HIS A 793 21.63 -8.07 9.09
C HIS A 793 20.97 -9.26 8.39
N LEU A 794 21.67 -9.90 7.46
CA LEU A 794 21.17 -11.08 6.74
C LEU A 794 20.99 -12.28 7.67
N PHE A 795 21.90 -12.47 8.63
CA PHE A 795 21.80 -13.49 9.67
C PHE A 795 20.50 -13.34 10.48
N ILE A 796 20.18 -12.12 10.92
CA ILE A 796 18.91 -11.86 11.60
C ILE A 796 17.72 -12.03 10.64
N GLU A 797 17.79 -11.52 9.41
CA GLU A 797 16.71 -11.61 8.41
C GLU A 797 16.31 -13.08 8.15
N LYS A 798 17.28 -13.99 8.07
CA LYS A 798 17.10 -15.44 7.94
C LYS A 798 16.36 -16.07 9.12
N GLY A 799 16.54 -15.56 10.33
CA GLY A 799 15.89 -16.05 11.55
C GLY A 799 14.43 -15.61 11.73
N ILE A 800 13.96 -14.63 10.97
CA ILE A 800 12.63 -14.02 11.16
C ILE A 800 11.50 -14.99 10.78
N ARG A 801 10.72 -15.39 11.80
CA ARG A 801 9.59 -16.31 11.68
C ARG A 801 8.40 -15.81 12.51
N GLY A 802 7.26 -15.61 11.85
CA GLY A 802 6.04 -15.10 12.47
C GLY A 802 5.38 -16.06 13.47
N GLY A 803 4.17 -15.70 13.91
CA GLY A 803 3.34 -16.55 14.78
C GLY A 803 2.97 -17.88 14.12
N VAL A 804 2.92 -18.94 14.93
CA VAL A 804 2.53 -20.29 14.48
C VAL A 804 1.01 -20.36 14.37
N ALA A 805 0.50 -20.82 13.23
CA ALA A 805 -0.95 -21.03 13.03
C ALA A 805 -1.21 -22.33 12.26
N MET A 806 -1.99 -23.23 12.86
CA MET A 806 -2.35 -24.54 12.31
C MET A 806 -3.58 -25.16 13.02
N ILE A 807 -4.18 -26.15 12.38
CA ILE A 807 -5.20 -27.02 12.97
C ILE A 807 -4.53 -28.39 13.22
N SER A 808 -4.45 -28.83 14.48
CA SER A 808 -3.87 -30.13 14.84
C SER A 808 -4.92 -31.23 14.97
N HIS A 809 -6.18 -30.88 15.19
CA HIS A 809 -7.31 -31.80 15.15
C HIS A 809 -8.55 -31.07 14.63
N ARG A 810 -9.26 -31.65 13.66
CA ARG A 810 -10.20 -30.88 12.82
C ARG A 810 -11.64 -30.89 13.30
N PHE A 811 -12.01 -31.80 14.19
CA PHE A 811 -13.34 -31.89 14.77
C PHE A 811 -13.23 -32.38 16.21
N ALA A 812 -14.04 -31.81 17.10
CA ALA A 812 -14.18 -32.28 18.47
C ALA A 812 -15.57 -31.93 19.00
N SER A 813 -16.13 -32.82 19.81
CA SER A 813 -17.38 -32.62 20.54
C SER A 813 -17.12 -32.83 22.03
N ALA A 814 -17.63 -31.93 22.87
CA ALA A 814 -17.47 -31.96 24.31
C ALA A 814 -18.61 -32.77 24.95
N ASN A 815 -18.26 -33.73 25.80
CA ASN A 815 -19.19 -34.34 26.75
C ASN A 815 -19.07 -33.63 28.11
N ASN A 816 -19.67 -32.45 28.21
CA ASN A 816 -19.54 -31.60 29.39
C ASN A 816 -20.83 -31.68 30.23
N PRO A 817 -20.76 -31.97 31.55
CA PRO A 817 -21.92 -32.04 32.46
C PRO A 817 -22.85 -30.82 32.45
N TYR A 818 -22.33 -29.66 32.05
CA TYR A 818 -23.10 -28.43 31.97
C TYR A 818 -23.84 -28.24 30.61
N LEU A 819 -23.71 -29.18 29.68
CA LEU A 819 -24.43 -29.19 28.40
C LEU A 819 -25.73 -30.00 28.51
N PRO A 820 -26.81 -29.60 27.81
CA PRO A 820 -28.04 -30.38 27.73
C PRO A 820 -27.86 -31.74 27.05
N THR A 821 -26.83 -31.90 26.22
CA THR A 821 -26.50 -33.12 25.47
C THR A 821 -25.53 -34.03 26.23
N TYR A 822 -25.35 -33.82 27.54
CA TYR A 822 -24.43 -34.60 28.37
C TYR A 822 -24.86 -36.06 28.48
N ASP A 823 -23.90 -36.95 28.28
CA ASP A 823 -24.04 -38.39 28.48
C ASP A 823 -23.19 -38.84 29.68
N PRO A 824 -23.79 -39.28 30.79
CA PRO A 824 -23.07 -39.72 31.99
C PRO A 824 -22.26 -41.01 31.77
N ASP A 825 -22.56 -41.79 30.73
CA ASP A 825 -21.86 -43.04 30.43
C ASP A 825 -20.54 -42.82 29.66
N THR A 826 -20.33 -41.60 29.13
CA THR A 826 -19.09 -41.23 28.46
C THR A 826 -18.21 -40.34 29.35
N PRO A 827 -16.87 -40.46 29.27
CA PRO A 827 -15.99 -39.61 30.08
C PRO A 827 -16.21 -38.12 29.83
N ASN A 828 -16.19 -37.33 30.91
CA ASN A 828 -16.31 -35.88 30.83
C ASN A 828 -15.20 -35.29 29.94
N SER A 829 -15.57 -34.42 29.01
CA SER A 829 -14.64 -33.69 28.15
C SER A 829 -15.09 -32.26 27.91
N TYR A 830 -14.10 -31.35 27.88
CA TYR A 830 -14.31 -29.91 27.82
C TYR A 830 -13.52 -29.31 26.67
N ILE A 831 -14.15 -28.46 25.86
CA ILE A 831 -13.46 -27.65 24.87
C ILE A 831 -13.11 -26.30 25.50
N MET A 832 -11.82 -26.03 25.66
CA MET A 832 -11.31 -24.78 26.23
C MET A 832 -10.57 -23.98 25.17
N TYR A 833 -10.80 -22.67 25.12
CA TYR A 833 -10.10 -21.77 24.23
C TYR A 833 -9.42 -20.68 25.05
N TRP A 834 -8.10 -20.80 25.17
CA TRP A 834 -7.27 -19.84 25.88
C TRP A 834 -6.46 -18.96 24.94
N ASP A 835 -6.37 -17.67 25.26
CA ASP A 835 -5.61 -16.67 24.52
C ASP A 835 -4.67 -15.93 25.46
N ALA A 836 -3.42 -15.72 25.06
CA ALA A 836 -2.44 -15.02 25.88
C ALA A 836 -2.73 -13.51 25.87
N ASN A 837 -2.86 -12.92 27.06
CA ASN A 837 -3.04 -11.48 27.22
C ASN A 837 -1.84 -10.70 26.67
N ASN A 838 -2.01 -10.11 25.48
CA ASN A 838 -1.02 -9.30 24.79
C ASN A 838 0.36 -10.02 24.70
N LEU A 839 0.37 -11.16 24.00
CA LEU A 839 1.56 -12.01 23.83
C LEU A 839 2.83 -11.23 23.44
N TYR A 840 2.74 -10.40 22.41
CA TYR A 840 3.89 -9.60 21.99
C TYR A 840 4.25 -8.51 23.00
N GLY A 841 3.26 -7.93 23.71
CA GLY A 841 3.51 -7.03 24.83
C GLY A 841 4.30 -7.68 25.95
N TRP A 842 3.95 -8.92 26.32
CA TRP A 842 4.71 -9.70 27.29
C TRP A 842 6.17 -9.89 26.85
N ALA A 843 6.39 -10.26 25.58
CA ALA A 843 7.73 -10.42 25.03
C ALA A 843 8.48 -9.08 24.92
N MET A 844 7.78 -7.98 24.62
CA MET A 844 8.33 -6.63 24.60
C MET A 844 8.75 -6.14 26.00
N SER A 845 8.14 -6.63 27.07
CA SER A 845 8.54 -6.32 28.44
C SER A 845 9.75 -7.13 28.95
N GLN A 846 10.29 -8.05 28.14
CA GLN A 846 11.49 -8.84 28.47
C GLN A 846 12.77 -8.08 28.11
N ASN A 847 13.94 -8.61 28.50
CA ASN A 847 15.22 -8.12 28.02
C ASN A 847 15.33 -8.30 26.50
N LEU A 848 15.56 -7.18 25.79
CA LEU A 848 15.71 -7.13 24.34
C LEU A 848 17.05 -6.52 23.95
N PRO A 849 17.64 -6.91 22.80
CA PRO A 849 18.92 -6.37 22.37
C PRO A 849 18.88 -4.86 22.16
N THR A 850 20.01 -4.19 22.37
CA THR A 850 20.16 -2.73 22.22
C THR A 850 21.42 -2.33 21.43
N HIS A 851 22.61 -2.84 21.81
CA HIS A 851 23.90 -2.44 21.24
C HIS A 851 25.02 -3.48 21.50
N ASP A 852 26.24 -3.17 21.09
CA ASP A 852 27.48 -3.96 21.22
C ASP A 852 27.43 -5.30 20.47
N PHE A 853 26.91 -5.27 19.24
CA PHE A 853 26.82 -6.44 18.39
C PHE A 853 28.20 -6.91 17.91
N SER A 854 28.56 -8.14 18.24
CA SER A 854 29.84 -8.74 17.84
C SER A 854 29.72 -10.23 17.59
N TRP A 855 30.43 -10.73 16.57
CA TRP A 855 30.62 -12.16 16.37
C TRP A 855 31.57 -12.70 17.44
N THR A 856 31.26 -13.86 18.02
CA THR A 856 32.14 -14.52 18.99
C THR A 856 32.43 -15.96 18.59
N GLU A 857 33.68 -16.39 18.80
CA GLU A 857 34.15 -17.78 18.66
C GLU A 857 34.26 -18.48 20.02
N GLU A 858 33.97 -17.77 21.12
CA GLU A 858 33.99 -18.33 22.46
C GLU A 858 32.96 -19.46 22.58
N ASN A 859 33.33 -20.54 23.27
CA ASN A 859 32.40 -21.61 23.60
C ASN A 859 31.46 -21.13 24.71
N VAL A 860 30.37 -20.48 24.32
CA VAL A 860 29.37 -19.92 25.23
C VAL A 860 28.47 -21.03 25.75
N ASP A 861 28.40 -21.20 27.07
CA ASP A 861 27.42 -22.08 27.71
C ASP A 861 26.03 -21.43 27.73
N TYR A 862 25.38 -21.42 26.56
CA TYR A 862 24.10 -20.77 26.35
C TYR A 862 22.94 -21.39 27.13
N LEU A 863 23.11 -22.60 27.71
CA LEU A 863 22.08 -23.28 28.49
C LEU A 863 21.93 -22.71 29.89
N ASN A 864 23.03 -22.19 30.46
CA ASN A 864 23.08 -21.71 31.84
C ASN A 864 23.02 -20.18 31.97
N ILE A 865 22.80 -19.46 30.87
CA ILE A 865 22.65 -17.99 30.90
C ILE A 865 21.31 -17.62 31.55
N PRO A 866 21.32 -16.71 32.55
CA PRO A 866 20.10 -16.11 33.09
C PRO A 866 19.33 -15.31 32.04
N ASP A 867 18.01 -15.44 32.05
CA ASP A 867 17.13 -14.80 31.08
C ASP A 867 17.15 -13.25 31.16
N ASP A 868 17.56 -12.72 32.31
CA ASP A 868 17.71 -11.29 32.65
C ASP A 868 19.16 -10.78 32.57
N SER A 869 20.09 -11.61 32.08
CA SER A 869 21.48 -11.24 31.84
C SER A 869 21.59 -9.98 30.99
N ASP A 870 22.55 -9.10 31.31
CA ASP A 870 22.88 -7.90 30.51
C ASP A 870 23.42 -8.26 29.11
N VAL A 871 23.90 -9.49 28.93
CA VAL A 871 24.46 -10.01 27.68
C VAL A 871 23.58 -11.14 27.15
N GLY A 872 23.20 -11.05 25.88
CA GLY A 872 22.41 -12.05 25.16
C GLY A 872 23.10 -12.54 23.90
N TYR A 873 22.56 -13.62 23.32
CA TYR A 873 23.13 -14.32 22.17
C TYR A 873 22.07 -14.75 21.15
N ILE A 874 22.44 -14.74 19.87
CA ILE A 874 21.69 -15.37 18.78
C ILE A 874 22.63 -16.34 18.07
N LEU A 875 22.18 -17.58 17.87
CA LEU A 875 23.01 -18.67 17.37
C LEU A 875 22.46 -19.21 16.06
N GLU A 876 23.34 -19.63 15.16
CA GLU A 876 23.02 -20.48 14.01
C GLU A 876 23.46 -21.90 14.30
N VAL A 877 22.49 -22.82 14.40
CA VAL A 877 22.71 -24.19 14.89
C VAL A 877 22.07 -25.24 14.00
N ASP A 878 22.62 -26.46 14.02
CA ASP A 878 21.96 -27.65 13.53
C ASP A 878 21.24 -28.33 14.70
N LEU A 879 19.95 -28.60 14.54
CA LEU A 879 19.10 -29.25 15.54
C LEU A 879 18.64 -30.61 15.03
N GLU A 880 19.01 -31.65 15.76
CA GLU A 880 18.42 -32.98 15.60
C GLU A 880 17.09 -33.03 16.35
N TYR A 881 16.08 -33.60 15.69
CA TYR A 881 14.76 -33.87 16.25
C TYR A 881 14.62 -35.37 16.48
N PRO A 882 14.80 -35.86 17.73
CA PRO A 882 14.78 -37.29 18.00
C PRO A 882 13.39 -37.91 17.77
N SER A 883 13.37 -39.10 17.18
CA SER A 883 12.13 -39.82 16.82
C SER A 883 11.25 -40.15 18.02
N GLU A 884 11.83 -40.35 19.20
CA GLU A 884 11.13 -40.60 20.47
C GLU A 884 10.25 -39.41 20.90
N LEU A 885 10.55 -38.19 20.43
CA LEU A 885 9.76 -37.00 20.72
C LEU A 885 8.60 -36.81 19.74
N HIS A 886 8.54 -37.55 18.64
CA HIS A 886 7.57 -37.31 17.57
C HIS A 886 6.13 -37.40 18.07
N HIS A 887 5.79 -38.41 18.87
CA HIS A 887 4.44 -38.55 19.42
C HIS A 887 4.09 -37.43 20.41
N LEU A 888 5.03 -37.05 21.29
CA LEU A 888 4.82 -36.00 22.29
C LEU A 888 4.66 -34.62 21.62
N HIS A 889 5.50 -34.33 20.63
CA HIS A 889 5.54 -33.03 19.96
C HIS A 889 4.63 -32.93 18.72
N ASN A 890 3.97 -34.03 18.32
CA ASN A 890 3.13 -34.09 17.12
C ASN A 890 2.12 -32.94 17.04
N CYS A 891 1.46 -32.61 18.15
CA CYS A 891 0.43 -31.58 18.17
C CYS A 891 0.99 -30.16 18.08
N TYR A 892 2.20 -29.90 18.59
CA TYR A 892 2.79 -28.55 18.59
C TYR A 892 4.32 -28.53 18.40
N PRO A 893 4.84 -28.96 17.23
CA PRO A 893 6.28 -29.11 17.04
C PRO A 893 7.07 -27.82 17.29
N LEU A 894 8.21 -27.97 17.99
CA LEU A 894 9.21 -26.93 18.24
C LEU A 894 9.96 -26.52 16.96
N ALA A 895 10.66 -25.38 17.02
CA ALA A 895 11.51 -24.85 15.94
C ALA A 895 10.83 -24.80 14.54
N PRO A 896 9.71 -24.06 14.39
CA PRO A 896 8.99 -23.97 13.11
C PRO A 896 9.88 -23.38 12.02
N GLU A 897 9.71 -23.81 10.77
CA GLU A 897 10.51 -23.35 9.63
C GLU A 897 9.65 -23.02 8.41
N LYS A 898 10.18 -22.17 7.53
CA LYS A 898 9.55 -21.89 6.25
C LYS A 898 9.96 -23.01 5.29
N VAL A 899 8.99 -23.79 4.84
CA VAL A 899 9.21 -24.96 3.98
C VAL A 899 8.21 -24.99 2.85
N LEU A 900 8.63 -25.56 1.74
CA LEU A 900 7.85 -25.74 0.53
C LEU A 900 7.30 -27.17 0.54
N VAL A 901 5.99 -27.33 0.72
CA VAL A 901 5.35 -28.67 0.82
C VAL A 901 4.99 -29.17 -0.57
N SER A 902 5.67 -30.23 -1.00
CA SER A 902 5.43 -30.88 -2.29
C SER A 902 4.18 -31.77 -2.26
N PRO A 903 3.47 -31.95 -3.38
CA PRO A 903 2.31 -32.86 -3.44
C PRO A 903 2.62 -34.33 -3.13
N SER A 904 3.88 -34.75 -3.24
CA SER A 904 4.35 -36.07 -2.79
C SER A 904 4.22 -36.26 -1.28
N GLU A 905 4.29 -35.18 -0.50
CA GLU A 905 4.19 -35.22 0.97
C GLU A 905 2.74 -35.19 1.47
N TYR A 906 1.76 -35.09 0.57
CA TYR A 906 0.35 -35.15 0.94
C TYR A 906 -0.07 -36.57 1.32
N SER A 907 -0.95 -36.67 2.32
CA SER A 907 -1.60 -37.93 2.64
C SER A 907 -2.54 -38.38 1.53
N ASP A 908 -2.86 -39.67 1.52
CA ASP A 908 -3.78 -40.23 0.54
C ASP A 908 -5.18 -39.62 0.67
N TYR A 909 -5.62 -39.35 1.91
CA TYR A 909 -6.85 -38.58 2.15
C TYR A 909 -6.79 -37.19 1.50
N THR A 910 -5.70 -36.44 1.67
CA THR A 910 -5.57 -35.10 1.08
C THR A 910 -5.53 -35.17 -0.46
N LYS A 911 -4.90 -36.19 -1.04
CA LYS A 911 -4.91 -36.44 -2.49
C LYS A 911 -6.31 -36.77 -3.00
N GLU A 912 -7.07 -37.60 -2.28
CA GLU A 912 -8.46 -37.92 -2.59
C GLU A 912 -9.36 -36.69 -2.44
N LEU A 913 -9.14 -35.89 -1.40
CA LEU A 913 -9.86 -34.63 -1.18
C LEU A 913 -9.59 -33.62 -2.29
N LEU A 914 -8.34 -33.52 -2.77
CA LEU A 914 -8.00 -32.71 -3.94
C LEU A 914 -8.77 -33.17 -5.18
N TYR A 915 -8.88 -34.48 -5.39
CA TYR A 915 -9.65 -35.07 -6.49
C TYR A 915 -11.16 -34.77 -6.35
N LYS A 916 -11.76 -35.05 -5.19
CA LYS A 916 -13.18 -34.79 -4.90
C LYS A 916 -13.54 -33.30 -5.05
N LEU A 917 -12.66 -32.42 -4.62
CA LEU A 917 -12.84 -30.97 -4.73
C LEU A 917 -12.43 -30.41 -6.09
N ASN A 918 -11.97 -31.22 -7.04
CA ASN A 918 -11.43 -30.76 -8.33
C ASN A 918 -10.44 -29.59 -8.16
N LEU A 919 -9.56 -29.68 -7.17
CA LEU A 919 -8.47 -28.73 -6.96
C LEU A 919 -7.26 -29.22 -7.77
N SER A 920 -6.71 -28.40 -8.67
CA SER A 920 -5.51 -28.83 -9.39
C SER A 920 -4.26 -28.87 -8.48
N LYS A 921 -3.17 -29.46 -8.96
CA LYS A 921 -1.93 -29.65 -8.19
C LYS A 921 -1.26 -28.29 -7.91
N SER A 922 -1.57 -27.64 -6.78
CA SER A 922 -0.96 -26.36 -6.41
C SER A 922 0.55 -26.40 -6.50
N LYS A 923 1.20 -25.53 -7.32
CA LYS A 923 2.64 -25.32 -7.16
C LYS A 923 2.90 -25.01 -5.69
N PRO A 924 3.86 -25.70 -5.10
CA PRO A 924 4.09 -25.64 -3.67
C PRO A 924 4.58 -24.22 -3.31
N SER A 925 3.97 -23.62 -2.29
CA SER A 925 4.35 -22.29 -1.80
C SER A 925 5.03 -22.44 -0.45
N GLU A 926 6.04 -21.60 -0.20
CA GLU A 926 6.78 -21.62 1.06
C GLU A 926 5.86 -21.16 2.20
N LYS A 927 5.72 -22.00 3.23
CA LYS A 927 4.82 -21.78 4.36
C LYS A 927 5.58 -21.99 5.66
N LEU A 928 5.25 -21.18 6.67
CA LEU A 928 5.72 -21.43 8.04
C LEU A 928 4.96 -22.64 8.61
N ILE A 929 5.69 -23.73 8.83
CA ILE A 929 5.17 -25.02 9.30
C ILE A 929 5.98 -25.46 10.53
N PRO A 930 5.31 -25.73 11.66
CA PRO A 930 5.90 -26.50 12.75
C PRO A 930 5.96 -27.98 12.32
N ASN A 931 7.15 -28.53 12.18
CA ASN A 931 7.36 -29.89 11.71
C ASN A 931 8.46 -30.60 12.52
N LEU A 932 8.55 -31.91 12.38
CA LEU A 932 9.42 -32.79 13.18
C LEU A 932 10.74 -33.16 12.48
N ARG A 933 11.13 -32.44 11.42
CA ARG A 933 12.41 -32.69 10.72
C ARG A 933 13.59 -32.15 11.51
N ASN A 934 14.77 -32.68 11.23
CA ASN A 934 16.03 -32.01 11.60
C ASN A 934 16.09 -30.61 10.98
N LYS A 935 16.75 -29.68 11.67
CA LYS A 935 16.94 -28.30 11.23
C LYS A 935 18.41 -28.06 10.95
N GLU A 936 18.71 -27.51 9.79
CA GLU A 936 20.07 -27.15 9.41
C GLU A 936 20.23 -25.63 9.37
N LYS A 937 21.33 -25.12 9.91
CA LYS A 937 21.68 -23.70 9.97
C LYS A 937 20.50 -22.83 10.46
N TYR A 938 19.84 -23.28 11.51
CA TYR A 938 18.68 -22.64 12.11
C TYR A 938 19.13 -21.48 13.00
N VAL A 939 18.76 -20.26 12.63
CA VAL A 939 19.03 -19.05 13.44
C VAL A 939 17.98 -18.91 14.54
N VAL A 940 18.41 -18.80 15.80
CA VAL A 940 17.53 -18.83 16.99
C VAL A 940 18.07 -17.97 18.13
N HIS A 941 17.17 -17.34 18.89
CA HIS A 941 17.53 -16.64 20.13
C HIS A 941 17.94 -17.64 21.24
N TYR A 942 18.96 -17.33 22.05
CA TYR A 942 19.51 -18.28 23.04
C TYR A 942 18.46 -18.82 24.02
N ARG A 943 17.51 -17.99 24.47
CA ARG A 943 16.40 -18.42 25.36
C ARG A 943 15.52 -19.50 24.72
N ASN A 944 15.22 -19.36 23.42
CA ASN A 944 14.45 -20.35 22.68
C ASN A 944 15.24 -21.64 22.51
N LEU A 945 16.53 -21.53 22.21
CA LEU A 945 17.40 -22.70 22.07
C LEU A 945 17.50 -23.47 23.40
N LYS A 946 17.74 -22.76 24.51
CA LYS A 946 17.72 -23.30 25.88
C LYS A 946 16.43 -24.07 26.14
N PHE A 947 15.28 -23.48 25.82
CA PHE A 947 13.98 -24.11 25.99
C PHE A 947 13.80 -25.36 25.09
N TYR A 948 14.26 -25.32 23.83
CA TYR A 948 14.19 -26.46 22.93
C TYR A 948 15.02 -27.65 23.39
N VAL A 949 16.23 -27.38 23.91
CA VAL A 949 17.11 -28.42 24.46
C VAL A 949 16.54 -29.02 25.73
N GLN A 950 15.94 -28.20 26.60
CA GLN A 950 15.22 -28.68 27.80
C GLN A 950 14.07 -29.64 27.46
N LEU A 951 13.42 -29.46 26.30
CA LEU A 951 12.37 -30.35 25.79
C LEU A 951 12.92 -31.51 24.93
N GLY A 952 14.24 -31.71 24.87
CA GLY A 952 14.88 -32.90 24.31
C GLY A 952 15.45 -32.75 22.90
N LEU A 953 15.39 -31.58 22.25
CA LEU A 953 16.11 -31.38 20.98
C LEU A 953 17.62 -31.39 21.23
N LYS A 954 18.38 -31.96 20.29
CA LYS A 954 19.84 -32.08 20.41
C LYS A 954 20.52 -31.12 19.45
N VAL A 955 21.46 -30.31 19.97
CA VAL A 955 22.31 -29.45 19.14
C VAL A 955 23.47 -30.28 18.63
N THR A 956 23.54 -30.50 17.31
CA THR A 956 24.62 -31.29 16.69
C THR A 956 25.80 -30.42 16.25
N LYS A 957 25.53 -29.15 15.91
CA LYS A 957 26.56 -28.19 15.49
C LYS A 957 26.16 -26.75 15.78
N VAL A 958 27.12 -25.94 16.22
CA VAL A 958 27.01 -24.48 16.27
C VAL A 958 27.90 -23.89 15.19
N HIS A 959 27.31 -23.11 14.27
CA HIS A 959 28.05 -22.52 13.15
C HIS A 959 28.58 -21.13 13.50
N ARG A 960 27.73 -20.27 14.08
CA ARG A 960 28.06 -18.87 14.40
C ARG A 960 27.26 -18.38 15.61
N ILE A 961 27.85 -17.45 16.37
CA ILE A 961 27.23 -16.84 17.55
C ILE A 961 27.37 -15.32 17.45
N LEU A 962 26.24 -14.61 17.57
CA LEU A 962 26.16 -13.16 17.66
C LEU A 962 25.87 -12.75 19.11
N LYS A 963 26.81 -12.03 19.74
CA LYS A 963 26.74 -11.50 21.11
C LYS A 963 26.26 -10.04 21.08
N PHE A 964 25.47 -9.64 22.08
CA PHE A 964 24.97 -8.26 22.23
C PHE A 964 24.61 -7.90 23.68
N LYS A 965 24.48 -6.61 23.96
CA LYS A 965 23.89 -6.07 25.19
C LYS A 965 22.37 -5.98 25.08
N GLN A 966 21.67 -6.29 26.16
CA GLN A 966 20.21 -6.29 26.23
C GLN A 966 19.70 -5.69 27.53
N SER A 967 18.47 -5.18 27.51
CA SER A 967 17.77 -4.65 28.69
C SER A 967 16.27 -4.63 28.47
N ALA A 968 15.47 -4.52 29.53
CA ALA A 968 14.00 -4.41 29.44
C ALA A 968 13.51 -3.00 29.05
N TRP A 969 14.15 -2.37 28.06
CA TRP A 969 13.96 -0.95 27.72
C TRP A 969 12.55 -0.59 27.22
N LEU A 970 11.80 -1.55 26.66
CA LEU A 970 10.41 -1.35 26.23
C LEU A 970 9.38 -1.49 27.36
N LYS A 971 9.76 -2.10 28.49
CA LYS A 971 8.84 -2.45 29.58
C LYS A 971 8.03 -1.24 30.07
N ASN A 972 8.70 -0.11 30.33
CA ASN A 972 8.04 1.10 30.82
C ASN A 972 6.98 1.64 29.86
N TYR A 973 7.21 1.54 28.54
CA TYR A 973 6.25 1.97 27.52
C TYR A 973 5.03 1.03 27.47
N ILE A 974 5.27 -0.29 27.50
CA ILE A 974 4.20 -1.30 27.47
C ILE A 974 3.36 -1.24 28.74
N ASP A 975 4.00 -1.13 29.91
CA ASP A 975 3.33 -1.04 31.20
C ASP A 975 2.48 0.23 31.28
N PHE A 976 3.04 1.38 30.87
CA PHE A 976 2.29 2.63 30.80
C PHE A 976 1.02 2.50 29.96
N ASN A 977 1.13 2.00 28.72
CA ASN A 977 -0.03 1.84 27.84
C ASN A 977 -1.03 0.81 28.37
N THR A 978 -0.55 -0.25 29.04
CA THR A 978 -1.40 -1.26 29.65
C THR A 978 -2.18 -0.68 30.83
N ASP A 979 -1.55 0.15 31.66
CA ASP A 979 -2.18 0.84 32.78
C ASP A 979 -3.17 1.90 32.30
N GLN A 980 -2.81 2.69 31.29
CA GLN A 980 -3.75 3.65 30.68
C GLN A 980 -4.94 2.92 30.07
N ARG A 981 -4.73 1.76 29.43
CA ARG A 981 -5.82 0.91 28.92
C ARG A 981 -6.72 0.34 30.02
N LYS A 982 -6.20 0.10 31.24
CA LYS A 982 -7.00 -0.31 32.40
C LYS A 982 -7.83 0.85 32.95
N ARG A 983 -7.26 2.05 33.02
CA ARG A 983 -7.91 3.28 33.52
C ARG A 983 -8.87 3.92 32.52
N ALA A 984 -8.68 3.66 31.24
CA ALA A 984 -9.50 4.19 30.16
C ALA A 984 -10.99 3.90 30.39
N THR A 985 -11.79 4.95 30.34
CA THR A 985 -13.25 4.86 30.53
C THR A 985 -13.96 4.60 29.21
N SER A 986 -13.41 5.11 28.10
CA SER A 986 -13.95 4.92 26.75
C SER A 986 -13.37 3.69 26.05
N ASN A 987 -14.15 3.07 25.16
CA ASN A 987 -13.66 1.97 24.31
C ASN A 987 -12.61 2.46 23.31
N PHE A 988 -12.74 3.71 22.85
CA PHE A 988 -11.77 4.35 21.97
C PHE A 988 -10.36 4.39 22.57
N GLU A 989 -10.21 4.90 23.80
CA GLU A 989 -8.92 4.97 24.47
C GLU A 989 -8.32 3.57 24.66
N LYS A 990 -9.16 2.59 25.06
CA LYS A 990 -8.73 1.19 25.23
C LYS A 990 -8.14 0.61 23.95
N ASP A 991 -8.78 0.88 22.81
CA ASP A 991 -8.33 0.41 21.49
C ASP A 991 -7.08 1.16 21.03
N LEU A 992 -6.97 2.45 21.31
CA LEU A 992 -5.80 3.25 20.97
C LEU A 992 -4.53 2.76 21.69
N PHE A 993 -4.57 2.60 23.02
CA PHE A 993 -3.41 2.11 23.78
C PHE A 993 -3.00 0.69 23.35
N LYS A 994 -3.99 -0.15 23.01
CA LYS A 994 -3.73 -1.48 22.42
C LYS A 994 -3.02 -1.37 21.07
N LEU A 995 -3.50 -0.48 20.19
CA LEU A 995 -2.93 -0.27 18.86
C LEU A 995 -1.47 0.21 18.96
N LEU A 996 -1.19 1.17 19.83
CA LEU A 996 0.15 1.75 19.98
C LEU A 996 1.17 0.72 20.45
N ASN A 997 0.83 -0.16 21.40
CA ASN A 997 1.68 -1.29 21.78
C ASN A 997 2.02 -2.20 20.60
N ASN A 998 1.01 -2.66 19.85
CA ASN A 998 1.21 -3.56 18.72
C ASN A 998 1.99 -2.90 17.56
N ALA A 999 1.90 -1.58 17.43
CA ALA A 999 2.46 -0.85 16.30
C ALA A 999 3.98 -0.63 16.41
N VAL A 1000 4.55 -0.58 17.63
CA VAL A 1000 6.00 -0.51 17.85
C VAL A 1000 6.70 -1.73 17.27
N PHE A 1001 6.19 -2.93 17.58
CA PHE A 1001 6.70 -4.19 17.05
C PHE A 1001 6.79 -4.16 15.51
N GLY A 1002 5.70 -3.78 14.84
CA GLY A 1002 5.65 -3.73 13.38
C GLY A 1002 6.67 -2.79 12.74
N LYS A 1003 7.11 -1.73 13.44
CA LYS A 1003 8.14 -0.80 12.94
C LYS A 1003 9.55 -1.37 12.96
N THR A 1004 9.87 -2.21 13.93
CA THR A 1004 11.17 -2.89 13.99
C THR A 1004 11.35 -3.90 12.85
N MET A 1005 10.25 -4.43 12.32
CA MET A 1005 10.21 -5.49 11.29
C MET A 1005 9.82 -5.00 9.90
N GLU A 1006 9.93 -3.70 9.65
CA GLU A 1006 9.53 -3.11 8.37
C GLU A 1006 10.44 -3.58 7.23
N ASN A 1007 9.88 -4.30 6.25
CA ASN A 1007 10.63 -4.73 5.08
C ASN A 1007 10.82 -3.58 4.09
N LEU A 1008 12.04 -3.03 4.06
CA LEU A 1008 12.41 -1.89 3.22
C LEU A 1008 12.54 -2.26 1.73
N ARG A 1009 12.75 -3.53 1.39
CA ARG A 1009 12.90 -4.04 0.01
C ARG A 1009 11.61 -3.94 -0.80
N ASN A 1010 10.46 -4.03 -0.13
CA ASN A 1010 9.13 -3.97 -0.77
C ASN A 1010 8.66 -2.54 -1.07
N ARG A 1011 9.39 -1.51 -0.64
CA ARG A 1011 9.00 -0.12 -0.86
C ARG A 1011 9.18 0.28 -2.32
N VAL A 1012 8.12 0.77 -2.93
CA VAL A 1012 8.11 1.25 -4.32
C VAL A 1012 8.49 2.74 -4.38
N ASN A 1013 9.14 3.18 -5.45
CA ASN A 1013 9.27 4.60 -5.77
C ASN A 1013 8.28 4.95 -6.89
N ILE A 1014 7.44 5.95 -6.63
CA ILE A 1014 6.45 6.46 -7.59
C ILE A 1014 6.57 7.97 -7.67
N ASP A 1015 6.67 8.47 -8.90
CA ASP A 1015 6.63 9.90 -9.19
C ASP A 1015 5.33 10.22 -9.94
N LEU A 1016 4.59 11.19 -9.42
CA LEU A 1016 3.40 11.75 -10.06
C LEU A 1016 3.83 12.95 -10.91
N VAL A 1017 3.63 12.87 -12.22
CA VAL A 1017 4.21 13.81 -13.18
C VAL A 1017 3.12 14.47 -14.01
N THR A 1018 3.17 15.80 -14.07
CA THR A 1018 2.28 16.65 -14.88
C THR A 1018 3.01 17.39 -16.01
N ASP A 1019 4.35 17.39 -16.00
CA ASP A 1019 5.19 18.10 -16.96
C ASP A 1019 5.88 17.12 -17.93
N GLU A 1020 5.77 17.41 -19.23
CA GLU A 1020 6.33 16.59 -20.31
C GLU A 1020 7.87 16.49 -20.26
N LYS A 1021 8.58 17.57 -19.92
CA LYS A 1021 10.05 17.56 -19.86
C LYS A 1021 10.54 16.67 -18.71
N ILE A 1022 9.88 16.76 -17.55
CA ILE A 1022 10.17 15.90 -16.39
C ILE A 1022 9.87 14.43 -16.75
N ALA A 1023 8.74 14.17 -17.41
CA ALA A 1023 8.37 12.84 -17.89
C ALA A 1023 9.44 12.24 -18.81
N LYS A 1024 9.89 12.96 -19.85
CA LYS A 1024 10.94 12.50 -20.77
C LYS A 1024 12.25 12.18 -20.04
N LYS A 1025 12.65 13.03 -19.07
CA LYS A 1025 13.84 12.78 -18.22
C LYS A 1025 13.70 11.50 -17.40
N LEU A 1026 12.54 11.24 -16.80
CA LEU A 1026 12.29 10.04 -15.99
C LEU A 1026 12.21 8.77 -16.85
N VAL A 1027 11.58 8.84 -18.01
CA VAL A 1027 11.55 7.73 -18.99
C VAL A 1027 12.95 7.37 -19.48
N ALA A 1028 13.82 8.37 -19.67
CA ALA A 1028 15.21 8.14 -20.07
C ALA A 1028 16.08 7.53 -18.95
N SER A 1029 15.62 7.54 -17.70
CA SER A 1029 16.33 6.93 -16.58
C SER A 1029 16.44 5.41 -16.73
N PRO A 1030 17.59 4.80 -16.39
CA PRO A 1030 17.70 3.35 -16.29
C PRO A 1030 16.81 2.75 -15.20
N ALA A 1031 16.47 3.53 -14.17
CA ALA A 1031 15.61 3.09 -13.06
C ALA A 1031 14.12 3.05 -13.44
N PHE A 1032 13.75 3.43 -14.66
CA PHE A 1032 12.36 3.41 -15.13
C PHE A 1032 11.84 1.97 -15.21
N HIS A 1033 10.72 1.69 -14.52
CA HIS A 1033 10.12 0.36 -14.49
C HIS A 1033 8.82 0.28 -15.31
N SER A 1034 7.85 1.15 -15.02
CA SER A 1034 6.54 1.20 -15.71
C SER A 1034 5.83 2.53 -15.48
N PHE A 1035 4.72 2.77 -16.18
CA PHE A 1035 3.88 3.96 -15.97
C PHE A 1035 2.38 3.62 -16.01
N ILE A 1036 1.54 4.39 -15.33
CA ILE A 1036 0.09 4.34 -15.43
C ILE A 1036 -0.41 5.73 -15.81
N ILE A 1037 -1.19 5.81 -16.89
CA ILE A 1037 -1.89 7.04 -17.28
C ILE A 1037 -3.14 7.15 -16.41
N ILE A 1038 -3.17 8.15 -15.52
CA ILE A 1038 -4.34 8.45 -14.69
C ILE A 1038 -5.35 9.28 -15.50
N ASN A 1039 -4.87 10.35 -16.14
CA ASN A 1039 -5.61 11.16 -17.10
C ASN A 1039 -4.63 11.79 -18.12
N ASN A 1040 -5.12 12.66 -19.01
CA ASN A 1040 -4.30 13.26 -20.07
C ASN A 1040 -3.18 14.17 -19.52
N ASP A 1041 -3.34 14.71 -18.31
CA ASP A 1041 -2.45 15.68 -17.67
C ASP A 1041 -1.59 15.09 -16.54
N LEU A 1042 -1.83 13.84 -16.13
CA LEU A 1042 -1.17 13.20 -14.99
C LEU A 1042 -0.80 11.76 -15.29
N VAL A 1043 0.50 11.46 -15.13
CA VAL A 1043 1.06 10.12 -15.28
C VAL A 1043 1.80 9.73 -14.00
N SER A 1044 1.52 8.51 -13.54
CA SER A 1044 2.23 7.87 -12.43
C SER A 1044 3.38 7.03 -13.00
N ILE A 1045 4.62 7.37 -12.67
CA ILE A 1045 5.82 6.64 -13.11
C ILE A 1045 6.40 5.84 -11.95
N GLN A 1046 6.49 4.53 -12.13
CA GLN A 1046 7.15 3.63 -11.19
C GLN A 1046 8.63 3.49 -11.52
N ARG A 1047 9.48 3.63 -10.50
CA ARG A 1047 10.93 3.44 -10.60
C ARG A 1047 11.44 2.37 -9.65
N GLU A 1048 12.52 1.72 -10.06
CA GLU A 1048 13.30 0.83 -9.20
C GLU A 1048 14.13 1.65 -8.20
N LYS A 1049 14.37 1.08 -7.03
CA LYS A 1049 15.24 1.68 -6.02
C LYS A 1049 16.69 1.33 -6.32
N ASN A 1050 17.45 2.30 -6.79
CA ASN A 1050 18.88 2.13 -7.07
C ASN A 1050 19.71 1.90 -5.80
N CYS A 1051 19.28 2.49 -4.66
CA CYS A 1051 19.94 2.38 -3.37
C CYS A 1051 18.90 2.07 -2.27
N LEU A 1052 19.19 1.03 -1.48
CA LEU A 1052 18.41 0.57 -0.34
C LEU A 1052 19.19 0.84 0.94
N PHE A 1053 18.66 1.68 1.82
CA PHE A 1053 19.25 1.97 3.12
C PHE A 1053 18.65 1.08 4.19
N LEU A 1054 19.41 0.12 4.73
CA LEU A 1054 18.94 -0.84 5.74
C LEU A 1054 19.08 -0.25 7.15
N ASN A 1055 18.13 0.60 7.55
CA ASN A 1055 18.17 1.35 8.80
C ASN A 1055 17.03 1.00 9.77
N ARG A 1056 16.81 -0.29 10.00
CA ARG A 1056 15.81 -0.80 10.96
C ARG A 1056 16.46 -1.72 11.99
N PRO A 1057 16.10 -1.61 13.27
CA PRO A 1057 16.60 -2.50 14.32
C PRO A 1057 15.85 -3.84 14.27
N ILE A 1058 16.06 -4.61 13.19
CA ILE A 1058 15.33 -5.86 12.93
C ILE A 1058 15.56 -6.95 13.98
N TYR A 1059 16.69 -6.87 14.71
CA TYR A 1059 17.01 -7.78 15.82
C TYR A 1059 16.01 -7.68 16.97
N VAL A 1060 15.38 -6.51 17.18
CA VAL A 1060 14.38 -6.31 18.22
C VAL A 1060 13.14 -7.15 17.89
N GLY A 1061 12.63 -7.00 16.67
CA GLY A 1061 11.44 -7.73 16.25
C GLY A 1061 11.69 -9.22 16.06
N PHE A 1062 12.90 -9.63 15.64
CA PHE A 1062 13.33 -11.02 15.69
C PHE A 1062 13.25 -11.59 17.12
N SER A 1063 13.83 -10.89 18.10
CA SER A 1063 13.85 -11.34 19.49
C SER A 1063 12.44 -11.40 20.10
N ILE A 1064 11.58 -10.42 19.82
CA ILE A 1064 10.17 -10.43 20.24
C ILE A 1064 9.43 -11.64 19.67
N LEU A 1065 9.62 -11.93 18.37
CA LEU A 1065 8.97 -13.06 17.71
C LEU A 1065 9.43 -14.40 18.29
N ASP A 1066 10.70 -14.55 18.64
CA ASP A 1066 11.20 -15.80 19.21
C ASP A 1066 10.80 -15.94 20.68
N ILE A 1067 11.05 -14.93 21.51
CA ILE A 1067 10.72 -14.94 22.95
C ILE A 1067 9.22 -15.19 23.16
N SER A 1068 8.34 -14.58 22.34
CA SER A 1068 6.90 -14.83 22.44
C SER A 1068 6.49 -16.29 22.26
N LYS A 1069 7.21 -17.07 21.45
CA LYS A 1069 6.92 -18.51 21.29
C LYS A 1069 7.19 -19.29 22.58
N ILE A 1070 8.13 -18.85 23.42
CA ILE A 1070 8.45 -19.52 24.69
C ILE A 1070 7.21 -19.58 25.57
N LEU A 1071 6.48 -18.47 25.73
CA LEU A 1071 5.27 -18.45 26.58
C LEU A 1071 4.22 -19.48 26.13
N MET A 1072 4.00 -19.58 24.82
CA MET A 1072 3.01 -20.51 24.25
C MET A 1072 3.46 -21.97 24.39
N PHE A 1073 4.74 -22.25 24.14
CA PHE A 1073 5.29 -23.59 24.29
C PHE A 1073 5.40 -24.01 25.76
N ASP A 1074 5.76 -23.10 26.66
CA ASP A 1074 5.82 -23.34 28.11
C ASP A 1074 4.45 -23.72 28.65
N PHE A 1075 3.41 -22.96 28.30
CA PHE A 1075 2.04 -23.29 28.68
C PHE A 1075 1.60 -24.65 28.12
N HIS A 1076 1.96 -24.99 26.88
CA HIS A 1076 1.63 -26.29 26.30
C HIS A 1076 2.35 -27.45 26.97
N TYR A 1077 3.69 -27.41 27.04
CA TYR A 1077 4.52 -28.54 27.45
C TYR A 1077 4.68 -28.65 28.96
N ASN A 1078 4.93 -27.54 29.65
CA ASN A 1078 5.24 -27.56 31.08
C ASN A 1078 3.98 -27.49 31.97
N TYR A 1079 2.87 -26.98 31.45
CA TYR A 1079 1.58 -26.96 32.16
C TYR A 1079 0.58 -27.99 31.61
N ILE A 1080 0.08 -27.82 30.38
CA ILE A 1080 -1.01 -28.65 29.84
C ILE A 1080 -0.61 -30.12 29.72
N LYS A 1081 0.52 -30.42 29.08
CA LYS A 1081 1.01 -31.79 28.93
C LYS A 1081 1.39 -32.42 30.27
N LYS A 1082 1.90 -31.65 31.23
CA LYS A 1082 2.21 -32.14 32.58
C LYS A 1082 0.95 -32.46 33.40
N LYS A 1083 -0.09 -31.62 33.37
CA LYS A 1083 -1.34 -31.82 34.13
C LYS A 1083 -2.26 -32.88 33.50
N TYR A 1084 -2.40 -32.89 32.18
CA TYR A 1084 -3.38 -33.73 31.49
C TYR A 1084 -2.78 -34.86 30.66
N GLY A 1085 -1.52 -34.77 30.25
CA GLY A 1085 -0.87 -35.78 29.39
C GLY A 1085 -1.69 -36.06 28.13
N ASN A 1086 -1.95 -37.35 27.89
CA ASN A 1086 -2.74 -37.83 26.73
C ASN A 1086 -4.24 -37.52 26.84
N ARG A 1087 -4.73 -37.07 28.01
CA ARG A 1087 -6.13 -36.63 28.18
C ARG A 1087 -6.40 -35.26 27.56
N SER A 1088 -5.36 -34.57 27.08
CA SER A 1088 -5.48 -33.29 26.37
C SER A 1088 -5.07 -33.43 24.91
N LYS A 1089 -5.89 -32.89 24.01
CA LYS A 1089 -5.60 -32.82 22.59
C LYS A 1089 -5.73 -31.38 22.12
N LEU A 1090 -4.66 -30.86 21.52
CA LEU A 1090 -4.69 -29.54 20.90
C LEU A 1090 -5.55 -29.62 19.64
N LEU A 1091 -6.53 -28.73 19.53
CA LEU A 1091 -7.41 -28.59 18.36
C LEU A 1091 -6.79 -27.63 17.34
N PHE A 1092 -6.43 -26.42 17.79
CA PHE A 1092 -5.74 -25.45 16.95
C PHE A 1092 -4.84 -24.52 17.75
N THR A 1093 -3.94 -23.86 17.02
CA THR A 1093 -3.22 -22.67 17.48
C THR A 1093 -3.29 -21.58 16.42
N ASP A 1094 -3.43 -20.33 16.85
CA ASP A 1094 -3.27 -19.15 15.99
C ASP A 1094 -2.53 -18.06 16.75
N THR A 1095 -1.20 -18.07 16.63
CA THR A 1095 -0.27 -17.09 17.21
C THR A 1095 -0.25 -17.06 18.74
N ASP A 1096 -1.25 -16.45 19.36
CA ASP A 1096 -1.43 -16.21 20.80
C ASP A 1096 -2.55 -17.06 21.41
N SER A 1097 -3.24 -17.82 20.57
CA SER A 1097 -4.37 -18.66 20.93
C SER A 1097 -3.99 -20.15 20.96
N LEU A 1098 -4.50 -20.89 21.96
CA LEU A 1098 -4.48 -22.35 22.04
C LEU A 1098 -5.87 -22.87 22.41
N CYS A 1099 -6.41 -23.78 21.62
CA CYS A 1099 -7.69 -24.43 21.90
C CYS A 1099 -7.51 -25.94 22.06
N TYR A 1100 -8.11 -26.49 23.12
CA TYR A 1100 -7.96 -27.88 23.52
C TYR A 1100 -9.32 -28.55 23.68
N ILE A 1101 -9.34 -29.87 23.49
CA ILE A 1101 -10.30 -30.75 24.17
C ILE A 1101 -9.56 -31.47 25.32
N ILE A 1102 -10.13 -31.44 26.52
CA ILE A 1102 -9.52 -31.95 27.76
C ILE A 1102 -10.50 -32.88 28.44
N SER A 1103 -10.05 -34.10 28.76
CA SER A 1103 -10.83 -35.06 29.56
C SER A 1103 -10.40 -35.01 31.04
N THR A 1104 -11.28 -34.55 31.90
CA THR A 1104 -11.04 -34.36 33.35
C THR A 1104 -12.37 -34.38 34.11
N VAL A 1105 -12.35 -34.42 35.44
CA VAL A 1105 -13.58 -34.40 36.24
C VAL A 1105 -14.32 -33.07 36.07
N ASP A 1106 -13.61 -31.95 36.25
CA ASP A 1106 -14.13 -30.60 36.02
C ASP A 1106 -12.97 -29.62 35.73
N VAL A 1107 -12.88 -29.16 34.49
CA VAL A 1107 -11.81 -28.25 34.05
C VAL A 1107 -11.90 -26.88 34.72
N TYR A 1108 -13.11 -26.44 35.12
CA TYR A 1108 -13.28 -25.15 35.77
C TYR A 1108 -12.73 -25.21 37.21
N LYS A 1109 -12.87 -26.34 37.90
CA LYS A 1109 -12.18 -26.57 39.19
C LYS A 1109 -10.67 -26.62 39.00
N ASP A 1110 -10.20 -27.31 37.96
CA ASP A 1110 -8.78 -27.37 37.63
C ASP A 1110 -8.15 -25.97 37.42
N ILE A 1111 -8.92 -25.02 36.87
CA ILE A 1111 -8.50 -23.61 36.72
C ILE A 1111 -8.48 -22.89 38.07
N SER A 1112 -9.47 -23.14 38.94
CA SER A 1112 -9.55 -22.49 40.27
C SER A 1112 -8.35 -22.79 41.17
N GLU A 1113 -7.72 -23.95 41.00
CA GLU A 1113 -6.52 -24.35 41.73
C GLU A 1113 -5.25 -23.60 41.30
N GLN A 1114 -5.25 -23.01 40.09
CA GLN A 1114 -4.10 -22.33 39.50
C GLN A 1114 -4.47 -20.98 38.88
N LEU A 1115 -5.28 -20.20 39.60
CA LEU A 1115 -5.71 -18.86 39.16
C LEU A 1115 -4.54 -17.94 38.78
N GLU A 1116 -3.34 -18.18 39.32
CA GLU A 1116 -2.14 -17.43 38.97
C GLU A 1116 -1.76 -17.49 37.49
N LEU A 1117 -2.12 -18.55 36.75
CA LEU A 1117 -1.82 -18.69 35.32
C LEU A 1117 -2.89 -18.05 34.42
N PHE A 1118 -4.09 -17.84 34.95
CA PHE A 1118 -5.27 -17.47 34.17
C PHE A 1118 -5.74 -16.04 34.45
N ASP A 1119 -6.27 -15.41 33.42
CA ASP A 1119 -7.10 -14.21 33.56
C ASP A 1119 -8.57 -14.64 33.48
N THR A 1120 -9.22 -14.69 34.65
CA THR A 1120 -10.62 -15.07 34.80
C THR A 1120 -11.54 -13.86 35.00
N ALA A 1121 -11.05 -12.64 34.72
CA ALA A 1121 -11.83 -11.41 34.91
C ALA A 1121 -13.01 -11.26 33.92
N ASN A 1122 -13.02 -12.04 32.84
CA ASN A 1122 -14.12 -12.05 31.86
C ASN A 1122 -15.26 -13.01 32.24
N TYR A 1123 -15.12 -13.81 33.30
CA TYR A 1123 -16.24 -14.62 33.78
C TYR A 1123 -17.33 -13.71 34.39
N PRO A 1124 -18.60 -14.13 34.36
CA PRO A 1124 -19.67 -13.40 35.06
C PRO A 1124 -19.34 -13.20 36.55
N GLU A 1125 -19.66 -12.03 37.13
CA GLU A 1125 -19.30 -11.71 38.52
C GLU A 1125 -19.83 -12.71 39.57
N ASN A 1126 -20.93 -13.38 39.23
CA ASN A 1126 -21.54 -14.42 40.07
C ASN A 1126 -20.92 -15.82 39.88
N HIS A 1127 -19.98 -15.99 38.94
CA HIS A 1127 -19.31 -17.26 38.68
C HIS A 1127 -18.13 -17.45 39.64
N PHE A 1128 -17.93 -18.65 40.19
CA PHE A 1128 -16.90 -18.92 41.21
C PHE A 1128 -15.45 -18.70 40.72
N LEU A 1129 -15.22 -18.73 39.41
CA LEU A 1129 -13.92 -18.40 38.81
C LEU A 1129 -13.66 -16.90 38.67
N PHE A 1130 -14.67 -16.04 38.80
CA PHE A 1130 -14.48 -14.61 38.59
C PHE A 1130 -13.46 -14.05 39.59
N SER A 1131 -12.40 -13.46 39.04
CA SER A 1131 -11.39 -12.77 39.84
C SER A 1131 -10.82 -11.59 39.04
N PRO A 1132 -10.88 -10.36 39.57
CA PRO A 1132 -10.34 -9.20 38.89
C PRO A 1132 -8.80 -9.13 38.95
N THR A 1133 -8.15 -9.98 39.75
CA THR A 1133 -6.70 -9.92 40.06
C THR A 1133 -5.81 -9.93 38.82
N ASN A 1134 -6.10 -10.80 37.86
CA ASN A 1134 -5.28 -10.99 36.66
C ASN A 1134 -5.79 -10.26 35.42
N ASN A 1135 -6.78 -9.35 35.58
CA ASN A 1135 -7.39 -8.63 34.47
C ASN A 1135 -6.34 -7.91 33.61
N LYS A 1136 -6.20 -8.36 32.35
CA LYS A 1136 -5.25 -7.84 31.35
C LYS A 1136 -3.79 -7.84 31.82
N VAL A 1137 -3.42 -8.71 32.76
CA VAL A 1137 -2.01 -8.91 33.13
C VAL A 1137 -1.30 -9.62 31.97
N LEU A 1138 -0.13 -9.11 31.58
CA LEU A 1138 0.61 -9.59 30.41
C LEU A 1138 0.96 -11.07 30.55
N GLY A 1139 0.73 -11.83 29.47
CA GLY A 1139 1.09 -13.24 29.37
C GLY A 1139 0.21 -14.22 30.14
N LYS A 1140 -0.80 -13.76 30.89
CA LYS A 1140 -1.80 -14.65 31.49
C LYS A 1140 -2.76 -15.18 30.42
N MET A 1141 -3.22 -16.42 30.60
CA MET A 1141 -4.15 -17.05 29.66
C MET A 1141 -5.58 -16.67 30.01
N LYS A 1142 -6.24 -15.89 29.15
CA LYS A 1142 -7.67 -15.58 29.29
C LYS A 1142 -8.50 -16.65 28.59
N ASP A 1143 -9.64 -16.97 29.18
CA ASP A 1143 -10.66 -17.79 28.53
C ASP A 1143 -11.47 -16.93 27.55
N GLU A 1144 -11.41 -17.29 26.28
CA GLU A 1144 -12.14 -16.63 25.20
C GLU A 1144 -13.60 -17.11 25.07
N LEU A 1145 -13.99 -18.09 25.89
CA LEU A 1145 -15.34 -18.66 25.98
C LEU A 1145 -15.92 -18.50 27.39
N SER A 1146 -15.43 -17.53 28.19
CA SER A 1146 -15.91 -17.28 29.56
C SER A 1146 -17.42 -17.07 29.68
N ASP A 1147 -18.05 -16.55 28.62
CA ASP A 1147 -19.48 -16.25 28.55
C ASP A 1147 -20.32 -17.40 27.98
N GLY A 1148 -19.71 -18.53 27.61
CA GLY A 1148 -20.45 -19.65 27.07
C GLY A 1148 -19.78 -21.01 27.05
N ILE A 1149 -20.58 -22.06 27.21
CA ILE A 1149 -20.09 -23.42 27.34
C ILE A 1149 -19.96 -24.05 25.96
N ALA A 1150 -18.73 -24.41 25.58
CA ALA A 1150 -18.42 -25.01 24.28
C ALA A 1150 -18.99 -26.43 24.16
N SER A 1151 -19.64 -26.70 23.03
CA SER A 1151 -20.20 -28.00 22.68
C SER A 1151 -19.44 -28.67 21.54
N GLU A 1152 -19.08 -27.92 20.49
CA GLU A 1152 -18.44 -28.45 19.29
C GLU A 1152 -17.38 -27.51 18.73
N PHE A 1153 -16.36 -28.10 18.09
CA PHE A 1153 -15.31 -27.42 17.35
C PHE A 1153 -15.16 -28.02 15.95
N VAL A 1154 -14.98 -27.16 14.96
CA VAL A 1154 -14.63 -27.54 13.57
C VAL A 1154 -13.48 -26.68 13.06
N GLY A 1155 -12.39 -27.31 12.63
CA GLY A 1155 -11.20 -26.68 12.07
C GLY A 1155 -10.94 -27.15 10.64
N LEU A 1156 -11.07 -26.26 9.66
CA LEU A 1156 -10.86 -26.62 8.26
C LEU A 1156 -9.39 -26.54 7.87
N LYS A 1157 -8.74 -25.42 8.18
CA LYS A 1157 -7.32 -25.13 7.95
C LYS A 1157 -6.86 -23.94 8.79
N ALA A 1158 -5.56 -23.62 8.78
CA ALA A 1158 -5.03 -22.48 9.53
C ALA A 1158 -5.84 -21.18 9.28
N LYS A 1159 -6.30 -20.55 10.36
CA LYS A 1159 -7.15 -19.33 10.36
C LYS A 1159 -8.54 -19.52 9.74
N MET A 1160 -9.05 -20.75 9.73
CA MET A 1160 -10.39 -21.11 9.28
C MET A 1160 -11.00 -22.18 10.18
N TYR A 1161 -11.80 -21.77 11.17
CA TYR A 1161 -12.40 -22.63 12.18
C TYR A 1161 -13.69 -22.03 12.77
N SER A 1162 -14.48 -22.86 13.44
CA SER A 1162 -15.72 -22.49 14.13
C SER A 1162 -15.83 -23.20 15.49
N LEU A 1163 -16.33 -22.49 16.50
CA LEU A 1163 -16.64 -22.96 17.84
C LEU A 1163 -18.11 -22.69 18.13
N LYS A 1164 -18.84 -23.73 18.56
CA LYS A 1164 -20.25 -23.65 18.95
C LYS A 1164 -20.35 -23.69 20.47
N THR A 1165 -20.97 -22.68 21.06
CA THR A 1165 -21.31 -22.67 22.50
C THR A 1165 -22.83 -22.68 22.68
N LEU A 1166 -23.31 -22.89 23.90
CA LEU A 1166 -24.76 -22.78 24.20
C LEU A 1166 -25.31 -21.37 23.95
N GLN A 1167 -24.47 -20.35 24.06
CA GLN A 1167 -24.87 -18.94 24.03
C GLN A 1167 -24.63 -18.29 22.67
N PHE A 1168 -23.55 -18.65 21.98
CA PHE A 1168 -23.12 -18.03 20.72
C PHE A 1168 -22.20 -18.92 19.87
N GLU A 1169 -22.00 -18.52 18.62
CA GLU A 1169 -20.99 -19.11 17.73
C GLU A 1169 -19.80 -18.18 17.54
N LYS A 1170 -18.59 -18.73 17.56
CA LYS A 1170 -17.35 -17.99 17.29
C LYS A 1170 -16.67 -18.57 16.05
N GLN A 1171 -16.60 -17.77 15.00
CA GLN A 1171 -16.10 -18.20 13.70
C GLN A 1171 -14.92 -17.36 13.22
N ALA A 1172 -14.00 -18.01 12.51
CA ALA A 1172 -12.91 -17.38 11.79
C ALA A 1172 -12.83 -17.97 10.37
N ALA A 1173 -12.79 -17.12 9.35
CA ALA A 1173 -12.52 -17.51 7.96
C ALA A 1173 -11.67 -16.45 7.27
N LYS A 1174 -10.35 -16.65 7.24
CA LYS A 1174 -9.43 -15.72 6.57
C LYS A 1174 -9.80 -15.59 5.07
N GLY A 1175 -10.11 -14.37 4.65
CA GLY A 1175 -10.45 -14.03 3.26
C GLY A 1175 -11.95 -13.81 3.02
N VAL A 1176 -12.81 -14.11 3.99
CA VAL A 1176 -14.26 -13.87 3.92
C VAL A 1176 -14.60 -12.53 4.58
N HIS A 1177 -15.53 -11.78 3.97
CA HIS A 1177 -15.98 -10.50 4.52
C HIS A 1177 -16.75 -10.72 5.83
N LYS A 1178 -16.53 -9.84 6.83
CA LYS A 1178 -17.12 -10.01 8.17
C LYS A 1178 -18.66 -10.03 8.17
N SER A 1179 -19.30 -9.26 7.29
CA SER A 1179 -20.77 -9.25 7.19
C SER A 1179 -21.31 -10.60 6.72
N VAL A 1180 -20.66 -11.19 5.70
CA VAL A 1180 -21.00 -12.53 5.19
C VAL A 1180 -20.83 -13.59 6.28
N LEU A 1181 -19.71 -13.54 7.01
CA LEU A 1181 -19.43 -14.49 8.08
C LEU A 1181 -20.51 -14.45 9.16
N LYS A 1182 -21.03 -13.27 9.51
CA LYS A 1182 -22.05 -13.11 10.55
C LYS A 1182 -23.48 -13.42 10.11
N SER A 1183 -23.83 -13.18 8.85
CA SER A 1183 -25.22 -13.25 8.39
C SER A 1183 -25.54 -14.47 7.52
N ARG A 1184 -24.54 -15.15 6.97
CA ARG A 1184 -24.74 -16.22 5.97
C ARG A 1184 -23.96 -17.50 6.22
N ILE A 1185 -23.10 -17.55 7.24
CA ILE A 1185 -22.29 -18.74 7.54
C ILE A 1185 -22.53 -19.11 8.99
N SER A 1186 -22.95 -20.34 9.22
CA SER A 1186 -23.20 -20.95 10.54
C SER A 1186 -22.10 -21.94 10.91
N HIS A 1187 -22.08 -22.43 12.16
CA HIS A 1187 -21.19 -23.53 12.55
C HIS A 1187 -21.45 -24.81 11.74
N ASP A 1188 -22.70 -25.09 11.42
CA ASP A 1188 -23.09 -26.29 10.67
C ASP A 1188 -22.52 -26.24 9.23
N ASP A 1189 -22.39 -25.05 8.62
CA ASP A 1189 -21.72 -24.91 7.32
C ASP A 1189 -20.24 -25.33 7.37
N TYR A 1190 -19.53 -25.06 8.47
CA TYR A 1190 -18.16 -25.54 8.66
C TYR A 1190 -18.13 -27.06 8.83
N LYS A 1191 -19.07 -27.60 9.60
CA LYS A 1191 -19.19 -29.04 9.86
C LYS A 1191 -19.47 -29.81 8.57
N ASN A 1192 -20.45 -29.37 7.79
CA ASN A 1192 -20.79 -29.94 6.48
C ASN A 1192 -19.61 -29.78 5.50
N CYS A 1193 -18.93 -28.63 5.50
CA CYS A 1193 -17.73 -28.43 4.69
C CYS A 1193 -16.61 -29.43 5.02
N LEU A 1194 -16.44 -29.79 6.29
CA LEU A 1194 -15.45 -30.77 6.73
C LEU A 1194 -15.88 -32.22 6.40
N LEU A 1195 -17.09 -32.60 6.77
CA LEU A 1195 -17.58 -33.98 6.74
C LEU A 1195 -18.02 -34.41 5.33
N ASP A 1196 -18.72 -33.54 4.61
CA ASP A 1196 -19.24 -33.83 3.27
C ASP A 1196 -18.23 -33.47 2.17
N ALA A 1197 -17.06 -32.94 2.55
CA ALA A 1197 -16.02 -32.46 1.64
C ALA A 1197 -16.57 -31.47 0.59
N GLN A 1198 -17.41 -30.52 1.03
CA GLN A 1198 -18.01 -29.50 0.15
C GLN A 1198 -17.36 -28.13 0.31
N ARG A 1199 -17.59 -27.23 -0.65
CA ARG A 1199 -17.17 -25.82 -0.59
C ARG A 1199 -18.39 -24.92 -0.54
N THR A 1200 -18.34 -23.90 0.30
CA THR A 1200 -19.39 -22.88 0.37
C THR A 1200 -18.97 -21.62 -0.39
N ARG A 1201 -19.91 -20.97 -1.07
CA ARG A 1201 -19.70 -19.71 -1.80
C ARG A 1201 -20.66 -18.64 -1.30
N ASN A 1202 -20.19 -17.41 -1.24
CA ASN A 1202 -21.03 -16.28 -0.90
C ASN A 1202 -20.69 -15.07 -1.77
N SER A 1203 -21.73 -14.29 -2.05
CA SER A 1203 -21.64 -13.01 -2.76
C SER A 1203 -21.69 -11.82 -1.80
N PHE A 1204 -20.89 -10.80 -2.07
CA PHE A 1204 -20.89 -9.53 -1.33
C PHE A 1204 -20.41 -8.38 -2.21
N LYS A 1205 -20.87 -7.15 -1.92
CA LYS A 1205 -20.43 -5.94 -2.63
C LYS A 1205 -19.25 -5.29 -1.91
N THR A 1206 -18.31 -4.74 -2.68
CA THR A 1206 -17.18 -3.95 -2.15
C THR A 1206 -16.81 -2.82 -3.10
N ILE A 1207 -16.23 -1.76 -2.58
CA ILE A 1207 -15.65 -0.68 -3.39
C ILE A 1207 -14.22 -1.08 -3.79
N ILE A 1208 -13.90 -1.01 -5.08
CA ILE A 1208 -12.57 -1.27 -5.63
C ILE A 1208 -12.17 -0.14 -6.57
N SER A 1209 -10.90 0.27 -6.53
CA SER A 1209 -10.30 1.18 -7.49
C SER A 1209 -9.56 0.43 -8.60
N SER A 1210 -9.65 0.93 -9.83
CA SER A 1210 -8.78 0.50 -10.94
C SER A 1210 -8.38 1.72 -11.76
N SER A 1211 -7.07 1.99 -11.88
CA SER A 1211 -6.55 3.20 -12.51
C SER A 1211 -7.12 4.47 -11.88
N HIS A 1212 -7.23 4.49 -10.56
CA HIS A 1212 -7.89 5.54 -9.77
C HIS A 1212 -9.37 5.81 -10.09
N VAL A 1213 -10.05 4.92 -10.83
CA VAL A 1213 -11.51 4.97 -10.99
C VAL A 1213 -12.18 4.06 -9.95
N LEU A 1214 -13.06 4.64 -9.13
CA LEU A 1214 -13.80 3.95 -8.08
C LEU A 1214 -15.08 3.29 -8.62
N ASN A 1215 -15.24 2.01 -8.36
CA ASN A 1215 -16.45 1.26 -8.69
C ASN A 1215 -16.89 0.42 -7.48
N THR A 1216 -18.21 0.34 -7.25
CA THR A 1216 -18.81 -0.71 -6.45
C THR A 1216 -18.86 -1.97 -7.30
N VAL A 1217 -18.25 -3.04 -6.82
CA VAL A 1217 -18.25 -4.35 -7.49
C VAL A 1217 -18.97 -5.39 -6.64
N GLN A 1218 -19.68 -6.31 -7.30
CA GLN A 1218 -20.20 -7.53 -6.68
C GLN A 1218 -19.18 -8.65 -6.84
N ASN A 1219 -18.76 -9.23 -5.72
CA ASN A 1219 -17.81 -10.33 -5.65
C ASN A 1219 -18.52 -11.60 -5.19
N THR A 1220 -18.40 -12.69 -5.93
CA THR A 1220 -18.72 -14.05 -5.45
C THR A 1220 -17.40 -14.79 -5.20
N LYS A 1221 -17.18 -15.32 -3.99
CA LYS A 1221 -15.94 -16.04 -3.63
C LYS A 1221 -16.22 -17.28 -2.78
N ILE A 1222 -15.34 -18.27 -2.88
CA ILE A 1222 -15.31 -19.41 -1.96
C ILE A 1222 -15.07 -18.88 -0.54
N SER A 1223 -15.99 -19.23 0.35
CA SER A 1223 -15.97 -18.84 1.75
C SER A 1223 -15.27 -19.90 2.61
N LEU A 1224 -15.63 -21.18 2.42
CA LEU A 1224 -15.11 -22.30 3.21
C LEU A 1224 -14.50 -23.37 2.30
N CYS A 1225 -13.39 -23.97 2.75
CA CYS A 1225 -12.71 -25.06 2.03
C CYS A 1225 -11.94 -25.95 3.02
N PRO A 1226 -12.14 -27.29 2.96
CA PRO A 1226 -11.52 -28.22 3.90
C PRO A 1226 -10.10 -28.64 3.49
N PHE A 1227 -9.50 -28.05 2.46
CA PHE A 1227 -8.11 -28.38 2.08
C PHE A 1227 -7.09 -27.72 3.02
N ASP A 1228 -6.30 -28.54 3.72
CA ASP A 1228 -5.16 -28.12 4.55
C ASP A 1228 -3.89 -28.86 4.12
N ASP A 1229 -2.80 -28.11 3.93
CA ASP A 1229 -1.52 -28.61 3.45
C ASP A 1229 -0.36 -28.31 4.40
N LYS A 1230 -0.67 -27.89 5.64
CA LYS A 1230 0.32 -27.72 6.71
C LYS A 1230 0.56 -28.97 7.55
N ARG A 1231 -0.30 -29.98 7.41
CA ARG A 1231 -0.37 -31.19 8.24
C ARG A 1231 -0.64 -32.39 7.35
N TYR A 1232 -0.23 -33.57 7.79
CA TYR A 1232 -0.58 -34.84 7.15
C TYR A 1232 -1.93 -35.32 7.71
N VAL A 1233 -3.01 -35.25 6.92
CA VAL A 1233 -4.37 -35.60 7.38
C VAL A 1233 -4.58 -37.12 7.25
N LEU A 1234 -5.03 -37.77 8.32
CA LEU A 1234 -5.29 -39.21 8.31
C LEU A 1234 -6.60 -39.55 7.58
N HIS A 1235 -6.83 -40.84 7.33
CA HIS A 1235 -8.01 -41.33 6.58
C HIS A 1235 -9.36 -41.01 7.24
N ASP A 1236 -9.38 -40.76 8.55
CA ASP A 1236 -10.59 -40.30 9.27
C ASP A 1236 -10.98 -38.86 8.90
N GLY A 1237 -10.14 -38.14 8.15
CA GLY A 1237 -10.36 -36.75 7.74
C GLY A 1237 -10.24 -35.73 8.87
N VAL A 1238 -9.99 -36.18 10.11
CA VAL A 1238 -10.11 -35.39 11.34
C VAL A 1238 -8.79 -35.37 12.13
N SER A 1239 -8.16 -36.53 12.29
CA SER A 1239 -6.86 -36.67 12.94
C SER A 1239 -5.74 -36.30 11.98
N THR A 1240 -4.66 -35.75 12.51
CA THR A 1240 -3.55 -35.31 11.67
C THR A 1240 -2.21 -35.63 12.34
N LEU A 1241 -1.16 -35.74 11.52
CA LEU A 1241 0.24 -35.84 11.93
C LEU A 1241 1.03 -34.61 11.46
N ALA A 1242 2.04 -34.24 12.22
CA ALA A 1242 3.00 -33.23 11.81
C ALA A 1242 3.86 -33.76 10.66
N VAL A 1243 4.27 -32.87 9.76
CA VAL A 1243 5.20 -33.24 8.68
C VAL A 1243 6.50 -33.76 9.29
N GLY A 1244 7.02 -34.89 8.77
CA GLY A 1244 8.22 -35.56 9.29
C GLY A 1244 7.99 -36.49 10.48
N HIS A 1245 6.74 -36.74 10.89
CA HIS A 1245 6.42 -37.73 11.93
C HIS A 1245 6.86 -39.15 11.52
N CYS A 1246 7.27 -39.97 12.49
CA CYS A 1246 7.81 -41.33 12.24
C CYS A 1246 6.77 -42.29 11.66
N ASP A 1247 5.50 -42.14 12.06
CA ASP A 1247 4.37 -42.92 11.52
C ASP A 1247 4.01 -42.59 10.07
N ILE A 1248 4.58 -41.55 9.46
CA ILE A 1248 4.38 -41.27 8.03
C ILE A 1248 5.28 -42.22 7.25
N LYS A 1249 4.67 -43.26 6.65
CA LYS A 1249 5.39 -44.19 5.78
C LYS A 1249 5.85 -43.43 4.52
N ASN A 1250 7.16 -43.49 4.25
CA ASN A 1250 7.77 -42.95 3.03
C ASN A 1250 7.32 -43.72 1.79
#